data_AF-A0A925MK02-F1
#
_entry.id   AF-A0A925MK02-F1
#
_cell.length_a   1.000
_cell.length_b   1.000
_cell.length_c   1.000
_cell.angle_alpha   90.00
_cell.angle_beta   90.00
_cell.angle_gamma   90.00
#
_symmetry.space_group_name_H-M   'P 1'
#
loop_
_entity.id
_entity.type
_entity.pdbx_description
1 polymer ?
#
loop_
_entity_poly.entity_id
_entity_poly.type
_entity_poly.pdbx_seq_one_letter_code
_entity_poly.pdbx_strand_id
1 'polypeptide(L)'
;MKTHILIILAATSILGLVSCDKTSPDLQEKLGKLEKQATEASERQRQLESQLAEQQLANEREAIERERTLIEKQRLEMEDDLETKNAAATEEFEKRQRELIEREEKISRFQNEIESRKQELTGLEDNLKERERNLAGRQPVSSLPSAGNFDDGEPTADYSNFYQPLGEFGSWFDTSDYGYVFQPSVVRDASWRPYTRGRWAFTDQGWTWVSSEPFGWACYHYGRWALLRRVGWVWIPGSEWAPAWVTFRESPGYIGWAPLPPETLAWQRRSWDSSVEANFEIGNSWFSFVAYKHFGSPIQSHCVPLNRNIVIYERTTNITIYQINHNRIFVGGPRYQRVCDEIGRQFPIHHLRVNRNPRFDRGERNLSAHFNGRDLEVSAPRMDAGWNRALRPRRISRDLGNVTAERPRELSPEIRERFRARRDSESREAEQIVSESGGRESFERVRRERLGKARGEKRQEPSDDAATRLDPTPPEDRIPQRPNIPQRPGRPGRPGVADPIPSLPVPPVAPGVEPAPVEEIPTLPEPPPSSERPNRPNRPDRSGAPEPMPKVTPNPGDPAVPVPSPKLPKRPDRPDPKARPEVTPNTEEPTNPLPPPDRPEVAPEPEPSGERQEKMRDERQEIQAAREQQIRQEQQQREQALQRQQEQQEKMIEQQKEAREQQNRQRQEQQQREQALKVQQEQQERMREEQERAREQQEQARREERARQQEQEQQMREQQELARQQQEEQIQREQQELARQQEEMQRQQKEQQEPDRERKVEQPKGEEKEE
;
A
#
# COMPACT_ATOMS: atom_id res chain seq x y z
N MET A 1 11.84 80.16 7.65
CA MET A 1 11.90 81.04 6.46
C MET A 1 10.70 82.02 6.33
N LYS A 2 10.25 82.68 7.41
CA LYS A 2 9.23 83.77 7.30
C LYS A 2 9.62 85.09 8.01
N THR A 3 10.71 85.08 8.79
CA THR A 3 11.21 86.24 9.55
C THR A 3 12.19 87.13 8.76
N HIS A 4 13.01 86.57 7.86
CA HIS A 4 14.03 87.33 7.12
C HIS A 4 13.48 88.27 6.02
N ILE A 5 12.23 88.12 5.59
CA ILE A 5 11.63 88.97 4.54
C ILE A 5 11.21 90.34 5.10
N LEU A 6 10.79 90.41 6.37
CA LEU A 6 10.34 91.65 7.01
C LEU A 6 11.48 92.65 7.29
N ILE A 7 12.69 92.17 7.54
CA ILE A 7 13.85 93.02 7.90
C ILE A 7 14.38 93.78 6.67
N ILE A 8 14.28 93.20 5.46
CA ILE A 8 14.80 93.81 4.23
C ILE A 8 13.88 94.94 3.72
N LEU A 9 12.57 94.86 3.98
CA LEU A 9 11.60 95.89 3.58
C LEU A 9 11.63 97.17 4.44
N ALA A 10 12.15 97.10 5.68
CA ALA A 10 12.31 98.29 6.53
C ALA A 10 13.48 99.19 6.07
N ALA A 11 14.53 98.59 5.50
CA ALA A 11 15.78 99.29 5.15
C ALA A 11 15.72 100.14 3.86
N THR A 12 14.62 100.07 3.10
CA THR A 12 14.51 100.67 1.75
C THR A 12 13.55 101.87 1.65
N SER A 13 13.03 102.37 2.78
CA SER A 13 12.09 103.50 2.81
C SER A 13 12.62 104.81 3.44
N ILE A 14 13.93 104.91 3.74
CA ILE A 14 14.55 106.14 4.30
C ILE A 14 15.77 106.57 3.46
N LEU A 15 15.53 106.91 2.19
CA LEU A 15 16.51 107.59 1.33
C LEU A 15 15.82 108.38 0.20
N GLY A 16 14.81 109.18 0.58
CA GLY A 16 13.98 109.96 -0.34
C GLY A 16 13.74 111.39 0.15
N LEU A 17 14.69 112.28 -0.15
CA LEU A 17 14.59 113.75 -0.08
C LEU A 17 14.15 114.40 1.26
N VAL A 18 15.08 115.12 1.88
CA VAL A 18 15.10 116.61 1.84
C VAL A 18 16.42 117.10 2.43
N SER A 19 17.03 118.11 1.80
CA SER A 19 18.18 118.83 2.35
C SER A 19 17.70 120.00 3.19
N CYS A 20 18.03 120.04 4.48
CA CYS A 20 18.15 121.29 5.26
C CYS A 20 18.85 121.06 6.61
N ASP A 21 19.56 122.08 7.08
CA ASP A 21 20.42 122.02 8.27
C ASP A 21 19.68 121.78 9.59
N LYS A 22 20.15 120.79 10.36
CA LYS A 22 20.91 121.03 11.62
C LYS A 22 21.35 119.73 12.29
N THR A 23 22.62 119.67 12.67
CA THR A 23 23.18 118.61 13.52
C THR A 23 22.67 118.74 14.96
N SER A 24 21.79 117.84 15.39
CA SER A 24 21.47 117.66 16.81
C SER A 24 22.34 116.53 17.39
N PRO A 25 23.37 116.83 18.21
CA PRO A 25 24.29 115.81 18.72
C PRO A 25 23.59 114.78 19.62
N ASP A 26 22.51 115.18 20.32
CA ASP A 26 21.67 114.34 21.15
C ASP A 26 21.05 113.15 20.37
N LEU A 27 20.74 113.32 19.08
CA LEU A 27 20.23 112.23 18.25
C LEU A 27 21.32 111.24 17.84
N GLN A 28 22.53 111.70 17.54
CA GLN A 28 23.66 110.80 17.24
C GLN A 28 24.12 110.03 18.48
N GLU A 29 24.15 110.68 19.65
CA GLU A 29 24.47 110.00 20.92
C GLU A 29 23.41 108.93 21.26
N LYS A 30 22.12 109.21 21.02
CA LYS A 30 21.05 108.22 21.20
C LYS A 30 21.12 107.08 20.18
N LEU A 31 21.46 107.36 18.92
CA LEU A 31 21.63 106.32 17.89
C LEU A 31 22.77 105.36 18.27
N GLY A 32 23.96 105.89 18.60
CA GLY A 32 25.10 105.06 18.99
C GLY A 32 24.87 104.27 20.28
N LYS A 33 24.07 104.78 21.22
CA LYS A 33 23.64 104.02 22.41
C LYS A 33 22.69 102.87 22.04
N LEU A 34 21.75 103.09 21.12
CA LEU A 34 20.83 102.05 20.64
C LEU A 34 21.56 100.99 19.80
N GLU A 35 22.49 101.38 18.93
CA GLU A 35 23.35 100.46 18.18
C GLU A 35 24.18 99.57 19.12
N LYS A 36 24.82 100.17 20.15
CA LYS A 36 25.56 99.42 21.16
C LYS A 36 24.68 98.49 21.98
N GLN A 37 23.46 98.90 22.34
CA GLN A 37 22.49 98.03 23.00
C GLN A 37 22.03 96.89 22.08
N ALA A 38 21.89 97.12 20.77
CA ALA A 38 21.54 96.09 19.80
C ALA A 38 22.68 95.06 19.60
N THR A 39 23.94 95.50 19.57
CA THR A 39 25.08 94.56 19.53
C THR A 39 25.20 93.76 20.83
N GLU A 40 25.10 94.42 22.00
CA GLU A 40 25.11 93.71 23.30
C GLU A 40 23.95 92.72 23.44
N ALA A 41 22.76 93.05 22.92
CA ALA A 41 21.62 92.14 22.89
C ALA A 41 21.85 90.95 21.94
N SER A 42 22.41 91.19 20.75
CA SER A 42 22.75 90.13 19.79
C SER A 42 23.84 89.19 20.31
N GLU A 43 24.82 89.70 21.06
CA GLU A 43 25.86 88.89 21.70
C GLU A 43 25.28 88.03 22.83
N ARG A 44 24.41 88.61 23.68
CA ARG A 44 23.69 87.85 24.72
C ARG A 44 22.77 86.78 24.13
N GLN A 45 22.10 87.07 23.01
CA GLN A 45 21.29 86.06 22.32
C GLN A 45 22.17 84.89 21.83
N ARG A 46 23.31 85.17 21.18
CA ARG A 46 24.25 84.12 20.75
C ARG A 46 24.82 83.30 21.94
N GLN A 47 25.07 83.94 23.07
CA GLN A 47 25.51 83.25 24.29
C GLN A 47 24.43 82.30 24.83
N LEU A 48 23.16 82.74 24.86
CA LEU A 48 22.02 81.90 25.27
C LEU A 48 21.76 80.75 24.28
N GLU A 49 21.86 81.01 22.97
CA GLU A 49 21.76 79.98 21.93
C GLU A 49 22.88 78.94 22.05
N SER A 50 24.12 79.37 22.34
CA SER A 50 25.26 78.47 22.59
C SER A 50 25.05 77.63 23.86
N GLN A 51 24.61 78.23 24.97
CA GLN A 51 24.32 77.52 26.22
C GLN A 51 23.19 76.50 26.06
N LEU A 52 22.14 76.83 25.30
CA LEU A 52 21.05 75.90 25.00
C LEU A 52 21.52 74.73 24.15
N ALA A 53 22.38 74.97 23.15
CA ALA A 53 22.96 73.92 22.32
C ALA A 53 23.91 72.99 23.11
N GLU A 54 24.72 73.54 24.02
CA GLU A 54 25.56 72.75 24.93
C GLU A 54 24.71 71.90 25.89
N GLN A 55 23.63 72.46 26.44
CA GLN A 55 22.70 71.74 27.31
C GLN A 55 21.96 70.62 26.56
N GLN A 56 21.53 70.86 25.31
CA GLN A 56 20.94 69.82 24.45
C GLN A 56 21.93 68.68 24.19
N LEU A 57 23.16 69.00 23.81
CA LEU A 57 24.21 68.01 23.55
C LEU A 57 24.58 67.20 24.82
N ALA A 58 24.53 67.81 26.00
CA ALA A 58 24.71 67.11 27.27
C ALA A 58 23.56 66.12 27.55
N ASN A 59 22.30 66.57 27.39
CA ASN A 59 21.13 65.73 27.59
C ASN A 59 21.09 64.53 26.61
N GLU A 60 21.46 64.75 25.34
CA GLU A 60 21.54 63.69 24.33
C GLU A 60 22.63 62.65 24.68
N ARG A 61 23.78 63.09 25.19
CA ARG A 61 24.85 62.18 25.65
C ARG A 61 24.40 61.32 26.82
N GLU A 62 23.73 61.91 27.83
CA GLU A 62 23.18 61.12 28.93
C GLU A 62 22.10 60.14 28.48
N ALA A 63 21.27 60.50 27.48
CA ALA A 63 20.26 59.61 26.93
C ALA A 63 20.90 58.40 26.24
N ILE A 64 21.91 58.63 25.40
CA ILE A 64 22.68 57.57 24.71
C ILE A 64 23.39 56.65 25.72
N GLU A 65 23.93 57.20 26.82
CA GLU A 65 24.59 56.39 27.86
C GLU A 65 23.59 55.55 28.68
N ARG A 66 22.38 56.07 28.94
CA ARG A 66 21.27 55.31 29.54
C ARG A 66 20.76 54.19 28.62
N GLU A 67 20.61 54.44 27.32
CA GLU A 67 20.21 53.41 26.35
C GLU A 67 21.30 52.34 26.20
N ARG A 68 22.58 52.74 26.10
CA ARG A 68 23.70 51.79 26.04
C ARG A 68 23.72 50.88 27.26
N THR A 69 23.62 51.41 28.47
CA THR A 69 23.65 50.61 29.70
C THR A 69 22.43 49.68 29.83
N LEU A 70 21.26 50.08 29.29
CA LEU A 70 20.09 49.20 29.20
C LEU A 70 20.33 48.05 28.20
N ILE A 71 20.88 48.33 27.03
CA ILE A 71 21.20 47.31 26.01
C ILE A 71 22.27 46.33 26.54
N GLU A 72 23.29 46.84 27.22
CA GLU A 72 24.38 46.03 27.79
C GLU A 72 23.86 45.13 28.91
N LYS A 73 22.89 45.59 29.73
CA LYS A 73 22.15 44.78 30.71
C LYS A 73 21.27 43.71 30.05
N GLN A 74 20.47 44.07 29.04
CA GLN A 74 19.63 43.11 28.30
C GLN A 74 20.47 42.04 27.59
N ARG A 75 21.65 42.39 27.08
CA ARG A 75 22.60 41.42 26.49
C ARG A 75 23.05 40.40 27.53
N LEU A 76 23.46 40.84 28.72
CA LEU A 76 23.88 39.95 29.81
C LEU A 76 22.73 39.06 30.30
N GLU A 77 21.52 39.59 30.41
CA GLU A 77 20.33 38.80 30.76
C GLU A 77 20.06 37.71 29.71
N MET A 78 20.16 38.01 28.41
CA MET A 78 20.02 37.00 27.35
C MET A 78 21.18 35.99 27.32
N GLU A 79 22.37 36.34 27.80
CA GLU A 79 23.55 35.46 27.81
C GLU A 79 23.42 34.40 28.92
N ASP A 80 23.03 34.79 30.14
CA ASP A 80 22.67 33.88 31.24
C ASP A 80 21.45 32.99 30.89
N ASP A 81 20.44 33.60 30.25
CA ASP A 81 19.23 32.90 29.77
C ASP A 81 19.55 31.93 28.60
N LEU A 82 20.71 32.04 27.95
CA LEU A 82 21.22 31.06 26.97
C LEU A 82 22.11 29.99 27.62
N GLU A 83 23.01 30.35 28.54
CA GLU A 83 23.86 29.38 29.25
C GLU A 83 23.01 28.40 30.07
N THR A 84 21.99 28.88 30.79
CA THR A 84 21.05 28.04 31.55
C THR A 84 20.27 27.06 30.65
N LYS A 85 19.80 27.51 29.48
CA LYS A 85 19.11 26.64 28.50
C LYS A 85 20.06 25.60 27.88
N ASN A 86 21.29 25.99 27.59
CA ASN A 86 22.33 25.08 27.08
C ASN A 86 22.71 24.02 28.12
N ALA A 87 22.85 24.40 29.40
CA ALA A 87 23.14 23.47 30.50
C ALA A 87 22.00 22.46 30.73
N ALA A 88 20.74 22.91 30.67
CA ALA A 88 19.59 22.00 30.74
C ALA A 88 19.55 21.02 29.55
N ALA A 89 19.90 21.49 28.35
CA ALA A 89 19.96 20.64 27.15
C ALA A 89 21.10 19.61 27.19
N THR A 90 22.26 19.94 27.78
CA THR A 90 23.35 18.96 27.96
C THR A 90 23.01 17.94 29.04
N GLU A 91 22.35 18.32 30.14
CA GLU A 91 21.89 17.37 31.16
C GLU A 91 20.81 16.40 30.60
N GLU A 92 19.85 16.90 29.80
CA GLU A 92 18.87 16.03 29.13
C GLU A 92 19.56 15.09 28.13
N PHE A 93 20.55 15.58 27.37
CA PHE A 93 21.33 14.75 26.46
C PHE A 93 22.10 13.65 27.20
N GLU A 94 22.81 13.96 28.28
CA GLU A 94 23.51 12.97 29.11
C GLU A 94 22.55 11.92 29.69
N LYS A 95 21.42 12.36 30.26
CA LYS A 95 20.39 11.44 30.77
C LYS A 95 19.91 10.49 29.69
N ARG A 96 19.69 10.99 28.47
CA ARG A 96 19.27 10.21 27.30
C ARG A 96 20.35 9.24 26.81
N GLN A 97 21.63 9.59 26.91
CA GLN A 97 22.75 8.66 26.66
C GLN A 97 22.78 7.54 27.70
N ARG A 98 22.62 7.85 28.99
CA ARG A 98 22.55 6.83 30.07
C ARG A 98 21.37 5.86 29.86
N GLU A 99 20.20 6.36 29.46
CA GLU A 99 19.05 5.51 29.09
C GLU A 99 19.30 4.64 27.85
N LEU A 100 20.11 5.08 26.89
CA LEU A 100 20.47 4.27 25.72
C LEU A 100 21.41 3.13 26.11
N ILE A 101 22.46 3.42 26.89
CA ILE A 101 23.40 2.40 27.41
C ILE A 101 22.64 1.34 28.23
N GLU A 102 21.72 1.75 29.10
CA GLU A 102 20.91 0.81 29.90
C GLU A 102 19.97 -0.06 29.02
N ARG A 103 19.53 0.45 27.87
CA ARG A 103 18.77 -0.33 26.87
C ARG A 103 19.66 -1.28 26.08
N GLU A 104 20.86 -0.86 25.68
CA GLU A 104 21.84 -1.71 24.98
C GLU A 104 22.34 -2.86 25.85
N GLU A 105 22.56 -2.62 27.16
CA GLU A 105 22.80 -3.70 28.13
C GLU A 105 21.65 -4.70 28.20
N LYS A 106 20.39 -4.21 28.27
CA LYS A 106 19.20 -5.09 28.31
C LYS A 106 19.06 -5.91 27.02
N ILE A 107 19.30 -5.30 25.86
CA ILE A 107 19.33 -5.98 24.57
C ILE A 107 20.42 -7.06 24.54
N SER A 108 21.63 -6.75 25.02
CA SER A 108 22.76 -7.70 25.09
C SER A 108 22.45 -8.89 25.99
N ARG A 109 21.79 -8.66 27.14
CA ARG A 109 21.33 -9.72 28.05
C ARG A 109 20.28 -10.63 27.37
N PHE A 110 19.31 -10.05 26.66
CA PHE A 110 18.32 -10.83 25.89
C PHE A 110 18.94 -11.60 24.72
N GLN A 111 19.96 -11.05 24.04
CA GLN A 111 20.68 -11.77 22.98
C GLN A 111 21.40 -13.00 23.54
N ASN A 112 22.07 -12.87 24.69
CA ASN A 112 22.71 -14.00 25.37
C ASN A 112 21.69 -15.06 25.84
N GLU A 113 20.52 -14.65 26.34
CA GLU A 113 19.44 -15.58 26.71
C GLU A 113 18.88 -16.32 25.49
N ILE A 114 18.69 -15.63 24.36
CA ILE A 114 18.28 -16.24 23.09
C ILE A 114 19.32 -17.25 22.62
N GLU A 115 20.62 -16.96 22.73
CA GLU A 115 21.67 -17.90 22.32
C GLU A 115 21.75 -19.13 23.23
N SER A 116 21.60 -18.97 24.55
CA SER A 116 21.46 -20.10 25.50
C SER A 116 20.30 -21.02 25.10
N ARG A 117 19.12 -20.43 24.84
CA ARG A 117 17.94 -21.20 24.44
C ARG A 117 18.08 -21.89 23.08
N LYS A 118 18.86 -21.33 22.14
CA LYS A 118 19.23 -22.04 20.91
C LYS A 118 20.10 -23.27 21.20
N GLN A 119 21.09 -23.15 22.08
CA GLN A 119 21.97 -24.26 22.45
C GLN A 119 21.18 -25.37 23.16
N GLU A 120 20.28 -25.02 24.07
CA GLU A 120 19.31 -25.94 24.68
C GLU A 120 18.44 -26.64 23.63
N LEU A 121 17.88 -25.89 22.67
CA LEU A 121 17.10 -26.45 21.57
C LEU A 121 17.92 -27.41 20.69
N THR A 122 19.17 -27.10 20.35
CA THR A 122 20.03 -28.03 19.59
C THR A 122 20.33 -29.31 20.38
N GLY A 123 20.54 -29.22 21.70
CA GLY A 123 20.73 -30.40 22.56
C GLY A 123 19.45 -31.27 22.68
N LEU A 124 18.27 -30.64 22.62
CA LEU A 124 16.99 -31.34 22.54
C LEU A 124 16.76 -31.98 21.16
N GLU A 125 17.10 -31.30 20.07
CA GLU A 125 17.03 -31.88 18.72
C GLU A 125 17.98 -33.08 18.57
N ASP A 126 19.20 -33.02 19.10
CA ASP A 126 20.13 -34.15 19.01
C ASP A 126 19.69 -35.33 19.88
N ASN A 127 19.06 -35.07 21.04
CA ASN A 127 18.34 -36.10 21.82
C ASN A 127 17.17 -36.72 21.04
N LEU A 128 16.43 -35.92 20.25
CA LEU A 128 15.37 -36.41 19.38
C LEU A 128 15.94 -37.27 18.25
N LYS A 129 16.98 -36.81 17.54
CA LYS A 129 17.71 -37.59 16.52
C LYS A 129 18.32 -38.89 17.09
N GLU A 130 18.68 -38.92 18.37
CA GLU A 130 19.12 -40.14 19.05
C GLU A 130 17.97 -41.08 19.41
N ARG A 131 16.84 -40.57 19.90
CA ARG A 131 15.60 -41.36 20.06
C ARG A 131 15.10 -41.93 18.73
N GLU A 132 15.15 -41.15 17.66
CA GLU A 132 14.78 -41.57 16.30
C GLU A 132 15.73 -42.65 15.77
N ARG A 133 17.05 -42.53 15.97
CA ARG A 133 18.01 -43.62 15.67
C ARG A 133 17.72 -44.90 16.45
N ASN A 134 17.30 -44.80 17.72
CA ASN A 134 16.87 -45.96 18.51
C ASN A 134 15.52 -46.54 18.04
N LEU A 135 14.67 -45.76 17.37
CA LEU A 135 13.43 -46.22 16.73
C LEU A 135 13.65 -46.76 15.31
N ALA A 136 14.73 -46.35 14.63
CA ALA A 136 15.10 -46.75 13.26
C ALA A 136 15.56 -48.21 13.11
N GLY A 137 15.49 -49.02 14.17
CA GLY A 137 15.63 -50.48 14.11
C GLY A 137 14.50 -51.22 13.38
N ARG A 138 13.56 -50.51 12.75
CA ARG A 138 12.55 -51.04 11.84
C ARG A 138 12.73 -50.50 10.43
N GLN A 139 12.52 -51.37 9.45
CA GLN A 139 12.79 -51.15 8.02
C GLN A 139 12.19 -49.84 7.47
N PRO A 140 12.93 -49.05 6.68
CA PRO A 140 12.44 -47.80 6.11
C PRO A 140 11.46 -48.05 4.95
N VAL A 141 10.33 -47.34 4.97
CA VAL A 141 9.49 -47.14 3.77
C VAL A 141 10.09 -46.03 2.90
N SER A 142 9.99 -46.21 1.59
CA SER A 142 10.65 -45.36 0.59
C SER A 142 9.88 -44.07 0.27
N SER A 143 10.53 -43.20 -0.52
CA SER A 143 10.08 -41.90 -1.06
C SER A 143 10.00 -40.71 -0.09
N LEU A 144 10.65 -39.62 -0.50
CA LEU A 144 10.61 -38.30 0.16
C LEU A 144 9.31 -37.57 -0.24
N PRO A 145 8.58 -36.95 0.71
CA PRO A 145 7.56 -35.95 0.37
C PRO A 145 8.22 -34.64 -0.10
N SER A 146 7.54 -33.91 -0.97
CA SER A 146 7.93 -32.53 -1.35
C SER A 146 7.78 -31.55 -0.18
N ALA A 147 8.31 -30.34 -0.32
CA ALA A 147 8.39 -29.33 0.74
C ALA A 147 7.03 -29.11 1.45
N GLY A 148 7.04 -29.23 2.79
CA GLY A 148 5.83 -29.34 3.60
C GLY A 148 4.86 -28.16 3.45
N ASN A 149 3.60 -28.49 3.14
CA ASN A 149 2.49 -27.55 3.18
C ASN A 149 2.07 -27.26 4.63
N PHE A 150 1.49 -26.09 4.85
CA PHE A 150 0.89 -25.72 6.13
C PHE A 150 -0.56 -26.23 6.18
N ASP A 151 -0.84 -27.17 7.09
CA ASP A 151 -2.11 -27.93 7.26
C ASP A 151 -2.14 -29.25 6.43
N ASP A 152 -1.46 -30.31 6.91
CA ASP A 152 -1.12 -31.58 6.22
C ASP A 152 -2.28 -32.51 5.77
N GLY A 153 -3.50 -31.99 5.65
CA GLY A 153 -4.67 -32.73 5.17
C GLY A 153 -5.08 -32.32 3.76
N GLU A 154 -5.39 -33.30 2.92
CA GLU A 154 -5.77 -33.16 1.49
C GLU A 154 -6.70 -31.96 1.19
N PRO A 155 -6.53 -31.28 0.04
CA PRO A 155 -7.37 -30.16 -0.36
C PRO A 155 -8.85 -30.60 -0.49
N THR A 156 -9.75 -29.85 0.15
CA THR A 156 -11.19 -30.15 0.18
C THR A 156 -11.97 -29.40 -0.90
N ALA A 157 -11.36 -28.42 -1.56
CA ALA A 157 -11.84 -27.77 -2.76
C ALA A 157 -10.66 -27.17 -3.56
N ASP A 158 -10.96 -26.54 -4.70
CA ASP A 158 -9.96 -25.88 -5.54
C ASP A 158 -10.56 -24.66 -6.27
N TYR A 159 -9.79 -23.99 -7.12
CA TYR A 159 -10.23 -22.76 -7.79
C TYR A 159 -11.51 -22.89 -8.64
N SER A 160 -11.97 -24.10 -9.00
CA SER A 160 -13.31 -24.25 -9.61
C SER A 160 -14.46 -23.82 -8.67
N ASN A 161 -14.27 -24.02 -7.36
CA ASN A 161 -15.20 -23.57 -6.32
C ASN A 161 -15.16 -22.05 -6.12
N PHE A 162 -14.15 -21.35 -6.67
CA PHE A 162 -14.24 -19.90 -6.91
C PHE A 162 -14.92 -19.60 -8.25
N TYR A 163 -14.45 -20.21 -9.35
CA TYR A 163 -14.85 -19.83 -10.71
C TYR A 163 -16.35 -19.92 -10.98
N GLN A 164 -17.01 -20.99 -10.54
CA GLN A 164 -18.45 -21.17 -10.80
C GLN A 164 -19.32 -20.23 -9.96
N PRO A 165 -19.26 -20.20 -8.61
CA PRO A 165 -20.15 -19.35 -7.80
C PRO A 165 -19.92 -17.85 -8.01
N LEU A 166 -18.66 -17.40 -8.12
CA LEU A 166 -18.36 -15.96 -8.29
C LEU A 166 -18.83 -15.45 -9.66
N GLY A 167 -18.87 -16.32 -10.67
CA GLY A 167 -19.32 -15.99 -12.03
C GLY A 167 -20.80 -15.56 -12.15
N GLU A 168 -21.59 -15.69 -11.08
CA GLU A 168 -22.97 -15.18 -11.01
C GLU A 168 -23.02 -13.72 -10.52
N PHE A 169 -22.00 -13.27 -9.77
CA PHE A 169 -21.94 -11.93 -9.16
C PHE A 169 -21.00 -10.95 -9.88
N GLY A 170 -20.29 -11.39 -10.92
CA GLY A 170 -19.30 -10.58 -11.61
C GLY A 170 -18.78 -11.22 -12.89
N SER A 171 -17.65 -10.73 -13.38
CA SER A 171 -16.98 -11.23 -14.59
C SER A 171 -15.56 -11.65 -14.31
N TRP A 172 -15.15 -12.78 -14.90
CA TRP A 172 -13.76 -13.20 -14.96
C TRP A 172 -13.09 -12.59 -16.20
N PHE A 173 -11.85 -12.15 -16.02
CA PHE A 173 -10.98 -11.61 -17.07
C PHE A 173 -9.64 -12.33 -17.02
N ASP A 174 -8.91 -12.35 -18.13
CA ASP A 174 -7.51 -12.77 -18.16
C ASP A 174 -6.58 -11.54 -18.14
N THR A 175 -5.34 -11.72 -17.66
CA THR A 175 -4.32 -10.66 -17.55
C THR A 175 -2.91 -11.24 -17.69
N SER A 176 -2.00 -10.53 -18.37
CA SER A 176 -0.62 -11.01 -18.56
C SER A 176 0.16 -11.22 -17.27
N ASP A 177 -0.19 -10.47 -16.22
CA ASP A 177 0.56 -10.41 -14.96
C ASP A 177 -0.08 -11.27 -13.86
N TYR A 178 -1.40 -11.21 -13.68
CA TYR A 178 -2.09 -11.90 -12.60
C TYR A 178 -2.82 -13.18 -13.02
N GLY A 179 -2.96 -13.44 -14.33
CA GLY A 179 -3.79 -14.51 -14.88
C GLY A 179 -5.28 -14.21 -14.71
N TYR A 180 -6.09 -15.23 -14.38
CA TYR A 180 -7.53 -15.08 -14.17
C TYR A 180 -7.85 -14.22 -12.94
N VAL A 181 -8.44 -13.05 -13.19
CA VAL A 181 -8.92 -12.12 -12.17
C VAL A 181 -10.44 -11.99 -12.20
N PHE A 182 -11.05 -11.77 -11.04
CA PHE A 182 -12.48 -11.57 -10.89
C PHE A 182 -12.81 -10.10 -10.63
N GLN A 183 -13.78 -9.54 -11.34
CA GLN A 183 -14.37 -8.25 -11.02
C GLN A 183 -15.85 -8.42 -10.65
N PRO A 184 -16.25 -8.15 -9.39
CA PRO A 184 -17.65 -8.22 -9.00
C PRO A 184 -18.44 -7.05 -9.62
N SER A 185 -19.70 -7.29 -10.02
CA SER A 185 -20.56 -6.29 -10.68
C SER A 185 -20.77 -5.01 -9.86
N VAL A 186 -20.57 -5.10 -8.53
CA VAL A 186 -20.68 -3.98 -7.60
C VAL A 186 -19.63 -2.88 -7.83
N VAL A 187 -18.54 -3.14 -8.57
CA VAL A 187 -17.53 -2.10 -8.96
C VAL A 187 -18.14 -0.97 -9.80
N ARG A 188 -19.37 -1.13 -10.31
CA ARG A 188 -20.16 -0.07 -10.95
C ARG A 188 -20.62 1.02 -9.96
N ASP A 189 -20.67 0.74 -8.67
CA ASP A 189 -20.86 1.73 -7.60
C ASP A 189 -19.52 2.41 -7.30
N ALA A 190 -19.37 3.68 -7.69
CA ALA A 190 -18.14 4.45 -7.50
C ALA A 190 -17.79 4.73 -6.01
N SER A 191 -18.70 4.47 -5.06
CA SER A 191 -18.41 4.52 -3.63
C SER A 191 -17.84 3.20 -3.08
N TRP A 192 -18.00 2.09 -3.81
CA TRP A 192 -17.60 0.76 -3.38
C TRP A 192 -16.08 0.57 -3.43
N ARG A 193 -15.55 -0.04 -2.37
CA ARG A 193 -14.19 -0.54 -2.26
C ARG A 193 -14.22 -1.92 -1.58
N PRO A 194 -13.21 -2.78 -1.77
CA PRO A 194 -13.00 -3.97 -0.95
C PRO A 194 -13.10 -3.62 0.54
N TYR A 195 -13.72 -4.49 1.33
CA TYR A 195 -13.94 -4.30 2.77
C TYR A 195 -14.74 -3.02 3.13
N THR A 196 -15.83 -2.70 2.39
CA THR A 196 -16.77 -1.60 2.77
C THR A 196 -18.22 -2.04 3.00
N ARG A 197 -18.72 -3.07 2.31
CA ARG A 197 -20.08 -3.61 2.50
C ARG A 197 -20.06 -4.79 3.48
N GLY A 198 -20.05 -4.46 4.76
CA GLY A 198 -19.91 -5.42 5.85
C GLY A 198 -19.60 -4.72 7.17
N ARG A 199 -19.04 -5.46 8.14
CA ARG A 199 -18.53 -4.93 9.41
C ARG A 199 -17.30 -5.69 9.89
N TRP A 200 -16.48 -5.02 10.70
CA TRP A 200 -15.42 -5.68 11.47
C TRP A 200 -16.01 -6.39 12.71
N ALA A 201 -15.59 -7.62 12.95
CA ALA A 201 -15.88 -8.39 14.15
C ALA A 201 -14.56 -8.79 14.84
N PHE A 202 -14.53 -8.81 16.17
CA PHE A 202 -13.35 -9.25 16.92
C PHE A 202 -13.50 -10.73 17.32
N THR A 203 -12.42 -11.49 17.20
CA THR A 203 -12.41 -12.95 17.40
C THR A 203 -11.17 -13.44 18.14
N ASP A 204 -11.12 -14.74 18.47
CA ASP A 204 -9.90 -15.44 18.90
C ASP A 204 -8.76 -15.40 17.86
N GLN A 205 -9.05 -15.05 16.60
CA GLN A 205 -8.05 -14.81 15.54
C GLN A 205 -7.95 -13.32 15.15
N GLY A 206 -8.42 -12.42 16.03
CA GLY A 206 -8.33 -10.97 15.84
C GLY A 206 -9.46 -10.40 14.96
N TRP A 207 -9.15 -9.36 14.18
CA TRP A 207 -10.13 -8.63 13.37
C TRP A 207 -10.53 -9.42 12.13
N THR A 208 -11.74 -9.98 12.18
CA THR A 208 -12.38 -10.72 11.07
C THR A 208 -13.30 -9.78 10.29
N TRP A 209 -13.24 -9.82 8.96
CA TRP A 209 -14.22 -9.13 8.14
C TRP A 209 -15.49 -9.96 7.99
N VAL A 210 -16.65 -9.37 8.25
CA VAL A 210 -17.95 -9.99 7.96
C VAL A 210 -18.66 -9.18 6.87
N SER A 211 -18.48 -9.62 5.63
CA SER A 211 -19.13 -9.05 4.44
C SER A 211 -20.64 -9.32 4.42
N SER A 212 -21.39 -8.41 3.81
CA SER A 212 -22.80 -8.60 3.44
C SER A 212 -22.99 -9.01 1.98
N GLU A 213 -21.94 -9.49 1.31
CA GLU A 213 -21.91 -9.74 -0.14
C GLU A 213 -21.71 -11.24 -0.44
N PRO A 214 -22.37 -11.79 -1.48
CA PRO A 214 -22.42 -13.24 -1.72
C PRO A 214 -21.08 -13.84 -2.16
N PHE A 215 -20.19 -13.05 -2.75
CA PHE A 215 -18.82 -13.45 -3.08
C PHE A 215 -17.84 -13.27 -1.90
N GLY A 216 -18.27 -12.68 -0.79
CA GLY A 216 -17.40 -12.23 0.30
C GLY A 216 -16.67 -13.36 1.03
N TRP A 217 -17.28 -14.54 1.12
CA TRP A 217 -16.67 -15.76 1.71
C TRP A 217 -15.35 -16.13 1.02
N ALA A 218 -15.27 -15.89 -0.29
CA ALA A 218 -14.06 -16.09 -1.08
C ALA A 218 -13.19 -14.84 -1.01
N CYS A 219 -13.68 -13.71 -1.53
CA CYS A 219 -12.80 -12.62 -1.92
C CYS A 219 -12.23 -11.76 -0.76
N TYR A 220 -12.69 -11.96 0.48
CA TYR A 220 -12.14 -11.27 1.66
C TYR A 220 -11.33 -12.17 2.60
N HIS A 221 -11.41 -13.49 2.43
CA HIS A 221 -10.64 -14.45 3.23
C HIS A 221 -9.56 -15.17 2.42
N TYR A 222 -9.73 -15.28 1.10
CA TYR A 222 -8.78 -15.82 0.15
C TYR A 222 -8.27 -14.75 -0.81
N GLY A 223 -7.16 -15.05 -1.48
CA GLY A 223 -6.64 -14.22 -2.56
C GLY A 223 -6.29 -12.80 -2.12
N ARG A 224 -6.23 -11.87 -3.07
CA ARG A 224 -5.82 -10.46 -2.86
C ARG A 224 -6.54 -9.54 -3.83
N TRP A 225 -6.54 -8.24 -3.57
CA TRP A 225 -7.15 -7.25 -4.47
C TRP A 225 -6.10 -6.37 -5.13
N ALA A 226 -6.34 -5.99 -6.38
CA ALA A 226 -5.61 -4.93 -7.07
C ALA A 226 -6.57 -3.86 -7.56
N LEU A 227 -6.21 -2.59 -7.39
CA LEU A 227 -6.82 -1.47 -8.09
C LEU A 227 -6.09 -1.30 -9.42
N LEU A 228 -6.73 -1.64 -10.55
CA LEU A 228 -6.14 -1.55 -11.89
C LEU A 228 -6.57 -0.26 -12.58
N ARG A 229 -5.61 0.50 -13.14
CA ARG A 229 -5.86 1.77 -13.83
C ARG A 229 -6.84 1.57 -14.98
N ARG A 230 -7.90 2.39 -15.05
CA ARG A 230 -9.01 2.32 -16.03
C ARG A 230 -9.88 1.05 -16.02
N VAL A 231 -9.63 0.12 -15.10
CA VAL A 231 -10.44 -1.11 -14.93
C VAL A 231 -11.17 -1.11 -13.59
N GLY A 232 -10.60 -0.50 -12.55
CA GLY A 232 -11.12 -0.52 -11.18
C GLY A 232 -10.58 -1.70 -10.39
N TRP A 233 -11.27 -2.04 -9.30
CA TRP A 233 -10.88 -3.15 -8.43
C TRP A 233 -11.10 -4.51 -9.11
N VAL A 234 -10.13 -5.42 -8.93
CA VAL A 234 -10.21 -6.83 -9.29
C VAL A 234 -9.62 -7.70 -8.16
N TRP A 235 -10.09 -8.93 -8.05
CA TRP A 235 -9.61 -9.94 -7.10
C TRP A 235 -8.82 -11.03 -7.81
N ILE A 236 -7.70 -11.42 -7.21
CA ILE A 236 -6.76 -12.43 -7.69
C ILE A 236 -6.89 -13.65 -6.77
N PRO A 237 -7.24 -14.85 -7.28
CA PRO A 237 -7.37 -16.05 -6.48
C PRO A 237 -6.10 -16.44 -5.70
N GLY A 238 -6.29 -16.97 -4.51
CA GLY A 238 -5.24 -17.54 -3.66
C GLY A 238 -5.79 -18.72 -2.85
N SER A 239 -4.94 -19.69 -2.51
CA SER A 239 -5.30 -20.89 -1.75
C SER A 239 -5.44 -20.67 -0.24
N GLU A 240 -4.90 -19.57 0.27
CA GLU A 240 -4.73 -19.31 1.70
C GLU A 240 -5.89 -18.53 2.32
N TRP A 241 -6.49 -19.10 3.38
CA TRP A 241 -7.55 -18.47 4.17
C TRP A 241 -6.99 -17.65 5.35
N ALA A 242 -7.54 -16.46 5.60
CA ALA A 242 -7.35 -15.69 6.83
C ALA A 242 -8.63 -14.93 7.25
N PRO A 243 -8.73 -14.47 8.52
CA PRO A 243 -9.82 -13.61 8.99
C PRO A 243 -10.07 -12.36 8.14
N ALA A 244 -9.01 -11.77 7.59
CA ALA A 244 -9.02 -10.74 6.55
C ALA A 244 -7.63 -10.63 5.91
N TRP A 245 -7.55 -10.04 4.71
CA TRP A 245 -6.30 -9.68 4.03
C TRP A 245 -6.21 -8.16 3.80
N VAL A 246 -5.88 -7.43 4.86
CA VAL A 246 -5.74 -5.96 4.90
C VAL A 246 -4.45 -5.49 5.59
N THR A 247 -4.01 -4.28 5.24
CA THR A 247 -3.11 -3.43 6.05
C THR A 247 -3.98 -2.43 6.85
N PHE A 248 -3.62 -2.12 8.09
CA PHE A 248 -4.36 -1.22 8.98
C PHE A 248 -3.57 0.08 9.28
N ARG A 249 -4.30 1.19 9.38
CA ARG A 249 -3.80 2.50 9.82
C ARG A 249 -4.70 3.10 10.90
N GLU A 250 -4.12 3.92 11.77
CA GLU A 250 -4.81 4.50 12.94
C GLU A 250 -4.39 5.95 13.19
N SER A 251 -5.33 6.77 13.65
CA SER A 251 -5.16 8.15 14.14
C SER A 251 -6.16 8.38 15.27
N PRO A 252 -6.02 9.42 16.11
CA PRO A 252 -6.95 9.65 17.22
C PRO A 252 -8.44 9.74 16.85
N GLY A 253 -8.79 10.11 15.61
CA GLY A 253 -10.18 10.18 15.16
C GLY A 253 -10.65 9.03 14.24
N TYR A 254 -9.72 8.36 13.55
CA TYR A 254 -10.04 7.44 12.44
C TYR A 254 -9.18 6.18 12.46
N ILE A 255 -9.84 5.05 12.20
CA ILE A 255 -9.21 3.80 11.76
C ILE A 255 -9.36 3.74 10.23
N GLY A 256 -8.34 3.21 9.55
CA GLY A 256 -8.44 2.86 8.13
C GLY A 256 -7.80 1.52 7.81
N TRP A 257 -8.17 0.97 6.66
CA TRP A 257 -7.57 -0.23 6.11
C TRP A 257 -7.54 -0.19 4.58
N ALA A 258 -6.58 -0.90 3.99
CA ALA A 258 -6.52 -1.18 2.56
C ALA A 258 -6.33 -2.68 2.35
N PRO A 259 -6.85 -3.28 1.26
CA PRO A 259 -6.60 -4.68 0.97
C PRO A 259 -5.11 -4.93 0.67
N LEU A 260 -4.58 -6.08 1.07
CA LEU A 260 -3.23 -6.47 0.66
C LEU A 260 -3.18 -6.76 -0.86
N PRO A 261 -2.13 -6.32 -1.57
CA PRO A 261 -2.01 -6.46 -3.02
C PRO A 261 -1.52 -7.87 -3.45
N PRO A 262 -1.72 -8.27 -4.72
CA PRO A 262 -1.51 -9.67 -5.15
C PRO A 262 -0.09 -10.17 -5.03
N GLU A 263 0.91 -9.28 -5.12
CA GLU A 263 2.30 -9.67 -5.05
C GLU A 263 2.65 -10.25 -3.66
N THR A 264 1.92 -9.87 -2.60
CA THR A 264 2.05 -10.48 -1.26
C THR A 264 1.80 -11.99 -1.25
N LEU A 265 1.07 -12.55 -2.24
CA LEU A 265 0.89 -13.99 -2.39
C LEU A 265 2.23 -14.73 -2.60
N ALA A 266 3.29 -14.05 -3.06
CA ALA A 266 4.57 -14.70 -3.33
C ALA A 266 5.36 -15.10 -2.07
N TRP A 267 4.99 -14.59 -0.89
CA TRP A 267 5.64 -14.88 0.38
C TRP A 267 4.87 -15.92 1.19
N GLN A 268 5.49 -17.08 1.47
CA GLN A 268 4.88 -18.18 2.25
C GLN A 268 5.06 -18.03 3.78
N ARG A 269 6.02 -17.22 4.24
CA ARG A 269 6.29 -16.99 5.68
C ARG A 269 5.53 -15.74 6.15
N ARG A 270 4.28 -15.95 6.55
CA ARG A 270 3.20 -14.94 6.68
C ARG A 270 3.23 -14.12 7.98
N SER A 271 4.26 -13.30 8.18
CA SER A 271 4.22 -12.19 9.14
C SER A 271 4.26 -10.86 8.38
N TRP A 272 3.11 -10.18 8.31
CA TRP A 272 3.04 -8.80 7.83
C TRP A 272 3.04 -7.85 9.02
N ASP A 273 4.03 -6.97 9.07
CA ASP A 273 4.12 -5.85 9.99
C ASP A 273 3.79 -4.53 9.28
N SER A 274 4.07 -3.40 9.93
CA SER A 274 3.84 -2.06 9.39
C SER A 274 4.62 -1.71 8.12
N SER A 275 5.64 -2.49 7.73
CA SER A 275 6.41 -2.27 6.49
C SER A 275 5.65 -2.69 5.22
N VAL A 276 4.61 -3.53 5.32
CA VAL A 276 3.89 -4.08 4.15
C VAL A 276 3.28 -2.99 3.25
N GLU A 277 2.91 -1.85 3.82
CA GLU A 277 2.36 -0.71 3.07
C GLU A 277 3.43 -0.04 2.18
N ALA A 278 4.64 0.13 2.69
CA ALA A 278 5.76 0.71 1.97
C ALA A 278 6.34 -0.29 0.95
N ASN A 279 6.61 -1.52 1.38
CA ASN A 279 7.23 -2.57 0.55
C ASN A 279 6.41 -2.87 -0.72
N PHE A 280 5.09 -2.73 -0.66
CA PHE A 280 4.18 -2.98 -1.79
C PHE A 280 3.48 -1.71 -2.32
N GLU A 281 3.95 -0.51 -1.97
CA GLU A 281 3.46 0.78 -2.49
C GLU A 281 1.92 0.91 -2.44
N ILE A 282 1.33 0.65 -1.27
CA ILE A 282 -0.12 0.70 -1.06
C ILE A 282 -0.57 2.16 -0.86
N GLY A 283 -1.09 2.78 -1.93
CA GLY A 283 -1.42 4.20 -1.95
C GLY A 283 -2.70 4.60 -1.22
N ASN A 284 -2.83 5.90 -0.93
CA ASN A 284 -3.99 6.45 -0.21
C ASN A 284 -5.35 6.21 -0.89
N SER A 285 -5.42 5.97 -2.20
CA SER A 285 -6.65 5.60 -2.92
C SER A 285 -7.15 4.19 -2.61
N TRP A 286 -6.29 3.31 -2.08
CA TRP A 286 -6.64 1.93 -1.70
C TRP A 286 -7.35 1.87 -0.35
N PHE A 287 -7.14 2.89 0.50
CA PHE A 287 -7.66 2.90 1.86
C PHE A 287 -9.17 3.19 1.91
N SER A 288 -9.81 2.61 2.92
CA SER A 288 -11.13 2.99 3.42
C SER A 288 -10.95 3.43 4.87
N PHE A 289 -11.49 4.60 5.24
CA PHE A 289 -11.42 5.15 6.59
C PHE A 289 -12.81 5.22 7.22
N VAL A 290 -12.86 5.12 8.55
CA VAL A 290 -14.08 5.27 9.37
C VAL A 290 -13.72 5.91 10.71
N ALA A 291 -14.62 6.69 11.29
CA ALA A 291 -14.43 7.20 12.66
C ALA A 291 -14.56 6.05 13.68
N TYR A 292 -13.75 6.04 14.75
CA TYR A 292 -13.68 4.97 15.75
C TYR A 292 -15.03 4.41 16.19
N LYS A 293 -15.94 5.31 16.61
CA LYS A 293 -17.29 5.00 17.08
C LYS A 293 -18.15 4.15 16.13
N HIS A 294 -17.77 4.06 14.85
CA HIS A 294 -18.46 3.29 13.82
C HIS A 294 -17.68 2.06 13.30
N PHE A 295 -16.48 1.77 13.81
CA PHE A 295 -15.57 0.73 13.24
C PHE A 295 -16.18 -0.68 13.17
N GLY A 296 -16.95 -1.09 14.19
CA GLY A 296 -17.70 -2.36 14.19
C GLY A 296 -19.17 -2.24 13.79
N SER A 297 -19.60 -1.07 13.30
CA SER A 297 -20.93 -0.87 12.70
C SER A 297 -20.92 -1.31 11.22
N PRO A 298 -22.09 -1.40 10.54
CA PRO A 298 -22.12 -1.55 9.09
C PRO A 298 -21.35 -0.40 8.41
N ILE A 299 -20.22 -0.72 7.79
CA ILE A 299 -19.23 0.27 7.35
C ILE A 299 -19.74 1.18 6.24
N GLN A 300 -20.55 0.65 5.31
CA GLN A 300 -20.97 1.36 4.10
C GLN A 300 -21.57 2.75 4.39
N SER A 301 -22.39 2.87 5.44
CA SER A 301 -23.05 4.10 5.85
C SER A 301 -22.16 5.12 6.57
N HIS A 302 -20.93 4.74 6.92
CA HIS A 302 -19.99 5.53 7.73
C HIS A 302 -18.61 5.70 7.09
N CYS A 303 -18.38 5.07 5.93
CA CYS A 303 -17.10 5.09 5.24
C CYS A 303 -16.81 6.49 4.68
N VAL A 304 -15.60 6.99 4.94
CA VAL A 304 -15.21 8.34 4.52
C VAL A 304 -15.04 8.41 2.99
N PRO A 305 -15.57 9.45 2.31
CA PRO A 305 -15.37 9.65 0.87
C PRO A 305 -13.91 9.77 0.46
N LEU A 306 -13.57 9.19 -0.70
CA LEU A 306 -12.21 9.09 -1.25
C LEU A 306 -11.44 10.42 -1.30
N ASN A 307 -12.11 11.55 -1.55
CA ASN A 307 -11.46 12.86 -1.61
C ASN A 307 -10.89 13.34 -0.26
N ARG A 308 -11.29 12.75 0.87
CA ARG A 308 -10.70 13.01 2.20
C ARG A 308 -9.60 12.02 2.59
N ASN A 309 -9.40 10.93 1.83
CA ASN A 309 -8.40 9.91 2.16
C ASN A 309 -6.99 10.50 2.31
N ILE A 310 -6.58 11.43 1.44
CA ILE A 310 -5.22 12.00 1.42
C ILE A 310 -4.88 12.60 2.80
N VAL A 311 -5.72 13.53 3.28
CA VAL A 311 -5.51 14.27 4.54
C VAL A 311 -5.60 13.37 5.78
N ILE A 312 -6.37 12.27 5.73
CA ILE A 312 -6.46 11.30 6.84
C ILE A 312 -5.27 10.34 6.80
N TYR A 313 -4.86 9.88 5.62
CA TYR A 313 -3.73 8.99 5.40
C TYR A 313 -2.41 9.62 5.91
N GLU A 314 -2.17 10.89 5.60
CA GLU A 314 -1.02 11.66 6.09
C GLU A 314 -1.00 11.83 7.63
N ARG A 315 -2.16 11.74 8.29
CA ARG A 315 -2.33 11.93 9.74
C ARG A 315 -2.54 10.63 10.52
N THR A 316 -2.38 9.48 9.85
CA THR A 316 -2.49 8.14 10.45
C THR A 316 -1.12 7.46 10.44
N THR A 317 -0.89 6.53 11.37
CA THR A 317 0.28 5.63 11.38
C THR A 317 -0.15 4.23 10.96
N ASN A 318 0.74 3.45 10.35
CA ASN A 318 0.46 2.04 10.08
C ASN A 318 0.59 1.20 11.37
N ILE A 319 -0.39 0.33 11.61
CA ILE A 319 -0.49 -0.52 12.80
C ILE A 319 -0.76 -1.99 12.42
N THR A 320 -0.34 -2.40 11.22
CA THR A 320 -0.50 -3.76 10.71
C THR A 320 0.38 -4.73 11.49
N ILE A 321 -0.25 -5.78 12.02
CA ILE A 321 0.41 -6.89 12.71
C ILE A 321 -0.32 -8.17 12.34
N TYR A 322 0.37 -9.14 11.77
CA TYR A 322 -0.10 -10.52 11.58
C TYR A 322 0.77 -11.44 12.42
N GLN A 323 0.17 -12.44 13.05
CA GLN A 323 0.90 -13.46 13.81
C GLN A 323 0.45 -14.86 13.38
N ILE A 324 1.39 -15.77 13.15
CA ILE A 324 1.09 -17.18 12.89
C ILE A 324 1.19 -17.95 14.20
N ASN A 325 0.04 -18.40 14.72
CA ASN A 325 -0.04 -19.14 15.97
C ASN A 325 -0.66 -20.52 15.68
N HIS A 326 0.09 -21.60 15.87
CA HIS A 326 -0.39 -22.99 15.67
C HIS A 326 -1.17 -23.20 14.35
N ASN A 327 -0.54 -22.78 13.24
CA ASN A 327 -1.11 -22.85 11.88
C ASN A 327 -2.42 -22.06 11.66
N ARG A 328 -2.72 -21.09 12.54
CA ARG A 328 -3.77 -20.07 12.37
C ARG A 328 -3.15 -18.69 12.18
N ILE A 329 -3.85 -17.84 11.44
CA ILE A 329 -3.41 -16.47 11.14
C ILE A 329 -4.22 -15.50 12.00
N PHE A 330 -3.58 -14.93 13.01
CA PHE A 330 -4.16 -13.86 13.81
C PHE A 330 -3.97 -12.53 13.08
N VAL A 331 -5.08 -11.82 12.82
CA VAL A 331 -5.09 -10.50 12.17
C VAL A 331 -5.23 -9.42 13.23
N GLY A 332 -4.13 -8.72 13.50
CA GLY A 332 -4.08 -7.54 14.36
C GLY A 332 -4.65 -6.29 13.69
N GLY A 333 -4.14 -5.12 14.08
CA GLY A 333 -4.73 -3.82 13.76
C GLY A 333 -5.09 -3.07 15.04
N PRO A 334 -6.19 -2.28 15.07
CA PRO A 334 -6.49 -1.40 16.19
C PRO A 334 -6.67 -2.18 17.49
N ARG A 335 -6.13 -1.67 18.60
CA ARG A 335 -6.12 -2.41 19.88
C ARG A 335 -7.55 -2.55 20.41
N TYR A 336 -7.98 -3.78 20.69
CA TYR A 336 -9.34 -4.10 21.15
C TYR A 336 -9.82 -3.22 22.31
N GLN A 337 -8.97 -2.99 23.32
CA GLN A 337 -9.28 -2.10 24.46
C GLN A 337 -9.62 -0.68 23.97
N ARG A 338 -8.72 -0.05 23.23
CA ARG A 338 -8.91 1.29 22.64
C ARG A 338 -10.19 1.39 21.80
N VAL A 339 -10.54 0.34 21.06
CA VAL A 339 -11.80 0.29 20.29
C VAL A 339 -13.03 0.19 21.20
N CYS A 340 -12.96 -0.51 22.33
CA CYS A 340 -14.04 -0.50 23.33
C CYS A 340 -14.19 0.87 24.01
N ASP A 341 -13.07 1.51 24.34
CA ASP A 341 -13.00 2.81 25.01
C ASP A 341 -13.62 3.91 24.12
N GLU A 342 -13.19 4.01 22.86
CA GLU A 342 -13.65 5.01 21.88
C GLU A 342 -15.10 4.77 21.36
N ILE A 343 -15.64 3.55 21.49
CA ILE A 343 -17.06 3.25 21.22
C ILE A 343 -17.91 3.42 22.51
N GLY A 344 -17.28 3.53 23.69
CA GLY A 344 -17.97 3.67 24.98
C GLY A 344 -18.69 2.40 25.45
N ARG A 345 -18.34 1.22 24.93
CA ARG A 345 -18.91 -0.08 25.33
C ARG A 345 -17.97 -1.22 24.99
N GLN A 346 -18.06 -2.33 25.74
CA GLN A 346 -17.35 -3.56 25.38
C GLN A 346 -17.79 -4.07 24.01
N PHE A 347 -16.81 -4.42 23.17
CA PHE A 347 -17.06 -4.96 21.84
C PHE A 347 -17.24 -6.48 21.91
N PRO A 348 -18.23 -7.09 21.22
CA PRO A 348 -18.42 -8.54 21.26
C PRO A 348 -17.18 -9.29 20.76
N ILE A 349 -16.63 -10.16 21.62
CA ILE A 349 -15.60 -11.14 21.25
C ILE A 349 -16.32 -12.43 20.82
N HIS A 350 -16.06 -12.86 19.58
CA HIS A 350 -16.61 -14.07 19.01
C HIS A 350 -15.57 -15.21 18.95
N HIS A 351 -16.04 -16.46 18.93
CA HIS A 351 -15.18 -17.61 18.65
C HIS A 351 -15.34 -18.00 17.17
N LEU A 352 -14.24 -18.07 16.43
CA LEU A 352 -14.23 -18.19 14.98
C LEU A 352 -14.27 -19.66 14.54
N ARG A 353 -15.46 -20.14 14.17
CA ARG A 353 -15.66 -21.49 13.64
C ARG A 353 -15.37 -21.53 12.14
N VAL A 354 -14.32 -22.23 11.79
CA VAL A 354 -13.75 -22.32 10.44
C VAL A 354 -14.29 -23.59 9.75
N ASN A 355 -15.33 -23.46 8.93
CA ASN A 355 -15.98 -24.61 8.28
C ASN A 355 -15.18 -25.07 7.04
N ARG A 356 -14.43 -26.17 7.19
CA ARG A 356 -13.52 -26.72 6.16
C ARG A 356 -14.22 -27.51 5.04
N ASN A 357 -15.46 -27.98 5.24
CA ASN A 357 -16.20 -28.79 4.27
C ASN A 357 -17.60 -28.18 3.97
N PRO A 358 -17.66 -26.96 3.42
CA PRO A 358 -18.93 -26.30 3.13
C PRO A 358 -19.68 -26.95 1.96
N ARG A 359 -21.02 -26.91 2.05
CA ARG A 359 -21.93 -27.45 1.03
C ARG A 359 -22.22 -26.42 -0.07
N PHE A 360 -21.33 -26.36 -1.07
CA PHE A 360 -21.43 -25.48 -2.24
C PHE A 360 -22.73 -25.67 -3.05
N ASP A 361 -23.34 -26.86 -2.99
CA ASP A 361 -24.60 -27.23 -3.64
C ASP A 361 -25.83 -26.48 -3.08
N ARG A 362 -25.76 -25.99 -1.84
CA ARG A 362 -26.92 -25.40 -1.13
C ARG A 362 -27.04 -23.88 -1.25
N GLY A 363 -26.23 -23.26 -2.12
CA GLY A 363 -26.29 -21.83 -2.43
C GLY A 363 -25.76 -20.90 -1.34
N GLU A 364 -25.74 -19.60 -1.69
CA GLU A 364 -25.05 -18.49 -0.99
C GLU A 364 -25.09 -18.55 0.54
N ARG A 365 -26.28 -18.76 1.12
CA ARG A 365 -26.53 -18.68 2.58
C ARG A 365 -25.73 -19.68 3.42
N ASN A 366 -25.13 -20.71 2.82
CA ASN A 366 -24.25 -21.66 3.52
C ASN A 366 -22.76 -21.23 3.46
N LEU A 367 -22.42 -20.36 2.50
CA LEU A 367 -21.06 -19.85 2.30
C LEU A 367 -20.86 -18.52 3.06
N SER A 368 -21.90 -17.70 3.17
CA SER A 368 -21.89 -16.44 3.94
C SER A 368 -21.52 -16.65 5.41
N ALA A 369 -20.65 -15.78 5.93
CA ALA A 369 -20.32 -15.71 7.34
C ALA A 369 -21.54 -15.34 8.18
N HIS A 370 -21.81 -16.09 9.26
CA HIS A 370 -23.01 -15.90 10.09
C HIS A 370 -22.74 -16.12 11.59
N PHE A 371 -23.56 -15.48 12.43
CA PHE A 371 -23.40 -15.51 13.88
C PHE A 371 -24.34 -16.53 14.51
N ASN A 372 -23.79 -17.40 15.36
CA ASN A 372 -24.50 -18.41 16.12
C ASN A 372 -24.23 -18.20 17.61
N GLY A 373 -24.96 -17.25 18.21
CA GLY A 373 -24.72 -16.81 19.59
C GLY A 373 -23.36 -16.12 19.74
N ARG A 374 -22.41 -16.80 20.41
CA ARG A 374 -21.02 -16.32 20.55
C ARG A 374 -20.12 -16.75 19.39
N ASP A 375 -20.49 -17.79 18.64
CA ASP A 375 -19.71 -18.27 17.53
C ASP A 375 -19.95 -17.42 16.27
N LEU A 376 -18.88 -17.19 15.50
CA LEU A 376 -18.92 -16.67 14.14
C LEU A 376 -18.50 -17.81 13.22
N GLU A 377 -19.41 -18.37 12.43
CA GLU A 377 -19.10 -19.42 11.48
C GLU A 377 -18.77 -18.83 10.10
N VAL A 378 -17.66 -19.26 9.52
CA VAL A 378 -17.15 -18.81 8.21
C VAL A 378 -16.77 -20.01 7.36
N SER A 379 -17.26 -20.07 6.12
CA SER A 379 -16.85 -21.09 5.14
C SER A 379 -15.41 -20.86 4.70
N ALA A 380 -14.58 -21.89 4.88
CA ALA A 380 -13.13 -21.78 4.81
C ALA A 380 -12.47 -23.10 4.33
N PRO A 381 -12.82 -23.62 3.13
CA PRO A 381 -12.26 -24.85 2.58
C PRO A 381 -10.73 -24.85 2.44
N ARG A 382 -10.12 -26.04 2.41
CA ARG A 382 -8.71 -26.20 2.02
C ARG A 382 -8.63 -26.06 0.49
N MET A 383 -7.96 -25.01 0.02
CA MET A 383 -7.93 -24.59 -1.40
C MET A 383 -6.51 -24.69 -2.00
N ASP A 384 -5.62 -25.45 -1.36
CA ASP A 384 -4.17 -25.56 -1.58
C ASP A 384 -3.75 -26.66 -2.56
N ALA A 385 -4.67 -27.08 -3.43
CA ALA A 385 -4.40 -28.01 -4.52
C ALA A 385 -3.31 -27.50 -5.50
N GLY A 386 -2.23 -28.25 -5.70
CA GLY A 386 -1.16 -27.91 -6.66
C GLY A 386 -1.67 -27.73 -8.10
N TRP A 387 -2.74 -28.43 -8.49
CA TRP A 387 -3.36 -28.32 -9.82
C TRP A 387 -4.18 -27.03 -10.06
N ASN A 388 -4.30 -26.14 -9.07
CA ASN A 388 -5.14 -24.93 -9.15
C ASN A 388 -4.92 -24.08 -10.41
N ARG A 389 -3.66 -23.87 -10.83
CA ARG A 389 -3.32 -23.01 -11.98
C ARG A 389 -3.75 -23.60 -13.33
N ALA A 390 -3.93 -24.92 -13.42
CA ALA A 390 -4.45 -25.57 -14.63
C ALA A 390 -5.98 -25.46 -14.77
N LEU A 391 -6.69 -24.98 -13.74
CA LEU A 391 -8.14 -24.74 -13.80
C LEU A 391 -8.42 -23.39 -14.48
N ARG A 392 -9.55 -23.29 -15.19
CA ARG A 392 -9.93 -22.08 -15.95
C ARG A 392 -11.41 -21.73 -15.73
N PRO A 393 -11.80 -20.44 -15.70
CA PRO A 393 -13.20 -20.05 -15.65
C PRO A 393 -13.98 -20.54 -16.88
N ARG A 394 -15.23 -21.00 -16.70
CA ARG A 394 -16.11 -21.41 -17.80
C ARG A 394 -16.54 -20.26 -18.73
N ARG A 395 -16.46 -19.02 -18.25
CA ARG A 395 -16.77 -17.80 -18.99
C ARG A 395 -15.73 -16.74 -18.64
N ILE A 396 -14.92 -16.35 -19.61
CA ILE A 396 -13.98 -15.24 -19.53
C ILE A 396 -14.56 -14.12 -20.40
N SER A 397 -14.73 -12.92 -19.84
CA SER A 397 -15.41 -11.81 -20.53
C SER A 397 -14.56 -11.18 -21.63
N ARG A 398 -13.24 -11.07 -21.40
CA ARG A 398 -12.18 -10.74 -22.36
C ARG A 398 -10.83 -10.93 -21.69
N ASP A 399 -9.77 -10.97 -22.51
CA ASP A 399 -8.44 -10.61 -22.05
C ASP A 399 -8.35 -9.09 -21.81
N LEU A 400 -7.61 -8.68 -20.79
CA LEU A 400 -7.25 -7.27 -20.52
C LEU A 400 -5.80 -6.96 -20.91
N GLY A 401 -4.99 -7.99 -21.21
CA GLY A 401 -3.59 -7.87 -21.56
C GLY A 401 -2.73 -7.37 -20.39
N ASN A 402 -1.81 -6.46 -20.70
CA ASN A 402 -0.95 -5.80 -19.72
C ASN A 402 -1.71 -4.66 -19.02
N VAL A 403 -1.89 -4.80 -17.70
CA VAL A 403 -2.70 -3.91 -16.87
C VAL A 403 -1.89 -3.35 -15.70
N THR A 404 -1.72 -2.04 -15.67
CA THR A 404 -0.96 -1.36 -14.60
C THR A 404 -1.81 -1.19 -13.35
N ALA A 405 -1.30 -1.66 -12.21
CA ALA A 405 -1.86 -1.31 -10.90
C ALA A 405 -1.74 0.21 -10.63
N GLU A 406 -2.73 0.78 -9.96
CA GLU A 406 -2.68 2.15 -9.47
C GLU A 406 -1.91 2.20 -8.16
N ARG A 407 -0.74 2.85 -8.12
CA ARG A 407 0.13 2.96 -6.94
C ARG A 407 0.88 4.30 -6.94
N PRO A 408 1.42 4.76 -5.79
CA PRO A 408 2.21 6.00 -5.70
C PRO A 408 3.53 5.91 -6.49
N ARG A 409 4.20 4.76 -6.43
CA ARG A 409 5.40 4.43 -7.22
C ARG A 409 5.25 3.07 -7.90
N GLU A 410 6.19 2.72 -8.75
CA GLU A 410 6.31 1.35 -9.26
C GLU A 410 6.88 0.40 -8.20
N LEU A 411 6.42 -0.86 -8.20
CA LEU A 411 6.99 -1.92 -7.38
C LEU A 411 8.43 -2.21 -7.79
N SER A 412 9.27 -2.50 -6.79
CA SER A 412 10.61 -3.07 -6.98
C SER A 412 10.59 -4.21 -8.01
N PRO A 413 11.57 -4.26 -8.95
CA PRO A 413 11.71 -5.36 -9.90
C PRO A 413 11.73 -6.73 -9.21
N GLU A 414 12.44 -6.86 -8.10
CA GLU A 414 12.54 -8.11 -7.31
C GLU A 414 11.15 -8.62 -6.89
N ILE A 415 10.28 -7.74 -6.38
CA ILE A 415 8.93 -8.09 -5.92
C ILE A 415 8.06 -8.54 -7.09
N ARG A 416 8.16 -7.83 -8.22
CA ARG A 416 7.43 -8.10 -9.46
C ARG A 416 7.86 -9.43 -10.08
N GLU A 417 9.17 -9.69 -10.10
CA GLU A 417 9.79 -10.90 -10.63
C GLU A 417 9.50 -12.11 -9.74
N ARG A 418 9.67 -12.00 -8.42
CA ARG A 418 9.34 -13.07 -7.46
C ARG A 418 7.89 -13.51 -7.55
N PHE A 419 6.95 -12.58 -7.74
CA PHE A 419 5.55 -12.91 -7.96
C PHE A 419 5.31 -13.66 -9.28
N ARG A 420 5.87 -13.18 -10.39
CA ARG A 420 5.79 -13.87 -11.69
C ARG A 420 6.45 -15.25 -11.65
N ALA A 421 7.70 -15.35 -11.20
CA ALA A 421 8.46 -16.59 -11.12
C ALA A 421 7.74 -17.67 -10.29
N ARG A 422 7.11 -17.30 -9.17
CA ARG A 422 6.27 -18.23 -8.41
C ARG A 422 5.01 -18.64 -9.16
N ARG A 423 4.24 -17.68 -9.71
CA ARG A 423 3.05 -17.96 -10.53
C ARG A 423 3.37 -18.92 -11.68
N ASP A 424 4.51 -18.73 -12.32
CA ASP A 424 4.97 -19.52 -13.46
C ASP A 424 5.54 -20.88 -13.02
N SER A 425 5.98 -21.03 -11.77
CA SER A 425 6.28 -22.33 -11.14
C SER A 425 4.99 -23.09 -10.83
N GLU A 426 4.04 -22.47 -10.11
CA GLU A 426 2.73 -23.06 -9.79
C GLU A 426 1.96 -23.48 -11.07
N SER A 427 2.16 -22.75 -12.18
CA SER A 427 1.53 -23.08 -13.47
C SER A 427 2.16 -24.31 -14.13
N ARG A 428 3.50 -24.40 -14.16
CA ARG A 428 4.21 -25.58 -14.68
C ARG A 428 3.94 -26.84 -13.86
N GLU A 429 3.88 -26.72 -12.53
CA GLU A 429 3.51 -27.81 -11.62
C GLU A 429 2.08 -28.31 -11.92
N ALA A 430 1.12 -27.39 -12.07
CA ALA A 430 -0.26 -27.75 -12.40
C ALA A 430 -0.39 -28.40 -13.79
N GLU A 431 0.38 -27.95 -14.78
CA GLU A 431 0.42 -28.55 -16.12
C GLU A 431 1.09 -29.94 -16.10
N GLN A 432 2.15 -30.13 -15.31
CA GLN A 432 2.77 -31.44 -15.08
C GLN A 432 1.76 -32.42 -14.47
N ILE A 433 1.03 -32.04 -13.42
CA ILE A 433 -0.01 -32.88 -12.80
C ILE A 433 -1.09 -33.30 -13.82
N VAL A 434 -1.50 -32.41 -14.73
CA VAL A 434 -2.47 -32.74 -15.80
C VAL A 434 -1.87 -33.71 -16.83
N SER A 435 -0.58 -33.57 -17.14
CA SER A 435 0.14 -34.46 -18.06
C SER A 435 0.30 -35.87 -17.47
N GLU A 436 0.82 -35.97 -16.24
CA GLU A 436 1.00 -37.22 -15.48
C GLU A 436 -0.31 -37.96 -15.23
N SER A 437 -1.43 -37.23 -15.10
CA SER A 437 -2.77 -37.82 -14.99
C SER A 437 -3.24 -38.53 -16.28
N GLY A 438 -2.48 -38.51 -17.38
CA GLY A 438 -2.90 -39.07 -18.67
C GLY A 438 -3.85 -38.14 -19.43
N GLY A 439 -3.66 -36.82 -19.32
CA GLY A 439 -4.44 -35.81 -20.02
C GLY A 439 -5.73 -35.40 -19.30
N ARG A 440 -6.46 -34.47 -19.94
CA ARG A 440 -7.46 -33.65 -19.24
C ARG A 440 -8.64 -34.42 -18.65
N GLU A 441 -9.22 -35.38 -19.36
CA GLU A 441 -10.39 -36.12 -18.86
C GLU A 441 -10.03 -37.01 -17.66
N SER A 442 -8.86 -37.65 -17.71
CA SER A 442 -8.33 -38.47 -16.63
C SER A 442 -7.94 -37.62 -15.42
N PHE A 443 -7.33 -36.45 -15.63
CA PHE A 443 -7.15 -35.43 -14.59
C PHE A 443 -8.47 -35.03 -13.92
N GLU A 444 -9.49 -34.64 -14.70
CA GLU A 444 -10.80 -34.25 -14.16
C GLU A 444 -11.54 -35.42 -13.46
N ARG A 445 -11.12 -36.67 -13.66
CA ARG A 445 -11.58 -37.86 -12.90
C ARG A 445 -10.85 -37.96 -11.55
N VAL A 446 -9.52 -38.05 -11.57
CA VAL A 446 -8.66 -38.15 -10.36
C VAL A 446 -8.90 -36.97 -9.42
N ARG A 447 -9.02 -35.76 -9.97
CA ARG A 447 -9.34 -34.53 -9.25
C ARG A 447 -10.64 -34.63 -8.45
N ARG A 448 -11.73 -35.10 -9.07
CA ARG A 448 -13.02 -35.28 -8.38
C ARG A 448 -12.95 -36.36 -7.29
N GLU A 449 -12.24 -37.45 -7.55
CA GLU A 449 -12.04 -38.53 -6.59
C GLU A 449 -11.27 -38.08 -5.35
N ARG A 450 -10.16 -37.34 -5.52
CA ARG A 450 -9.40 -36.76 -4.40
C ARG A 450 -10.24 -35.79 -3.57
N LEU A 451 -10.94 -34.84 -4.21
CA LEU A 451 -11.79 -33.86 -3.51
C LEU A 451 -12.94 -34.52 -2.75
N GLY A 452 -13.62 -35.52 -3.33
CA GLY A 452 -14.69 -36.27 -2.66
C GLY A 452 -14.18 -37.06 -1.46
N LYS A 453 -13.03 -37.74 -1.62
CA LYS A 453 -12.34 -38.46 -0.54
C LYS A 453 -11.95 -37.52 0.62
N ALA A 454 -11.39 -36.34 0.32
CA ALA A 454 -11.01 -35.33 1.31
C ALA A 454 -12.22 -34.78 2.11
N ARG A 455 -13.40 -34.71 1.48
CA ARG A 455 -14.66 -34.31 2.14
C ARG A 455 -15.29 -35.42 2.99
N GLY A 456 -14.82 -36.66 2.89
CA GLY A 456 -15.47 -37.82 3.50
C GLY A 456 -16.76 -38.24 2.80
N GLU A 457 -16.93 -37.88 1.52
CA GLU A 457 -18.07 -38.33 0.71
C GLU A 457 -17.96 -39.85 0.49
N LYS A 458 -18.83 -40.63 1.14
CA LYS A 458 -18.90 -42.09 0.91
C LYS A 458 -19.22 -42.35 -0.55
N ARG A 459 -18.44 -43.23 -1.18
CA ARG A 459 -18.69 -43.77 -2.53
C ARG A 459 -20.10 -44.37 -2.56
N GLN A 460 -21.05 -43.65 -3.16
CA GLN A 460 -22.23 -44.29 -3.73
C GLN A 460 -21.71 -45.03 -4.96
N GLU A 461 -21.59 -46.34 -4.84
CA GLU A 461 -21.38 -47.21 -6.00
C GLU A 461 -22.58 -46.99 -6.94
N PRO A 462 -22.38 -46.84 -8.26
CA PRO A 462 -23.49 -46.88 -9.18
C PRO A 462 -24.15 -48.26 -9.06
N SER A 463 -25.45 -48.31 -8.78
CA SER A 463 -26.20 -49.56 -8.81
C SER A 463 -26.25 -50.08 -10.24
N ASP A 464 -25.59 -51.22 -10.51
CA ASP A 464 -25.47 -51.81 -11.85
C ASP A 464 -26.82 -52.21 -12.49
N ASP A 465 -27.92 -52.18 -11.72
CA ASP A 465 -29.30 -52.35 -12.18
C ASP A 465 -29.72 -51.40 -13.34
N ALA A 466 -28.96 -50.33 -13.58
CA ALA A 466 -29.17 -49.44 -14.73
C ALA A 466 -28.60 -49.99 -16.07
N ALA A 467 -27.77 -51.03 -16.03
CA ALA A 467 -26.99 -51.50 -17.19
C ALA A 467 -27.62 -52.66 -17.98
N THR A 468 -28.93 -52.94 -17.86
CA THR A 468 -29.62 -53.94 -18.70
C THR A 468 -31.03 -53.51 -19.13
N ARG A 469 -31.12 -52.44 -19.93
CA ARG A 469 -32.20 -52.24 -20.92
C ARG A 469 -31.66 -51.62 -22.20
N LEU A 470 -31.31 -52.50 -23.15
CA LEU A 470 -31.19 -52.12 -24.56
C LEU A 470 -32.60 -52.10 -25.15
N ASP A 471 -33.10 -50.94 -25.55
CA ASP A 471 -34.30 -50.85 -26.40
C ASP A 471 -33.93 -51.24 -27.84
N PRO A 472 -34.60 -52.23 -28.45
CA PRO A 472 -34.60 -52.40 -29.90
C PRO A 472 -35.56 -51.39 -30.54
N THR A 473 -35.18 -50.84 -31.69
CA THR A 473 -36.03 -49.95 -32.50
C THR A 473 -37.17 -50.71 -33.21
N PRO A 474 -38.24 -50.03 -33.66
CA PRO A 474 -39.60 -50.59 -33.60
C PRO A 474 -40.11 -51.26 -34.89
N PRO A 475 -41.14 -52.12 -34.78
CA PRO A 475 -42.12 -52.35 -35.84
C PRO A 475 -43.27 -51.31 -35.78
N GLU A 476 -43.84 -50.98 -36.93
CA GLU A 476 -45.06 -50.17 -37.03
C GLU A 476 -46.34 -51.00 -36.76
N ASP A 477 -47.49 -50.32 -36.76
CA ASP A 477 -48.82 -50.89 -37.03
C ASP A 477 -49.50 -51.74 -35.92
N ARG A 478 -50.15 -51.08 -34.93
CA ARG A 478 -51.64 -50.94 -34.87
C ARG A 478 -52.20 -50.31 -33.58
N ILE A 479 -53.41 -49.76 -33.70
CA ILE A 479 -54.16 -48.99 -32.69
C ILE A 479 -55.22 -49.89 -32.01
N PRO A 480 -55.44 -49.75 -30.69
CA PRO A 480 -56.81 -49.49 -30.22
C PRO A 480 -56.95 -48.41 -29.13
N GLN A 481 -58.11 -47.75 -29.20
CA GLN A 481 -58.63 -46.58 -28.47
C GLN A 481 -58.63 -46.61 -26.92
N ARG A 482 -58.77 -45.42 -26.32
CA ARG A 482 -59.07 -45.19 -24.89
C ARG A 482 -60.56 -45.36 -24.54
N PRO A 483 -60.91 -45.72 -23.29
CA PRO A 483 -62.23 -45.44 -22.69
C PRO A 483 -62.43 -43.95 -22.32
N ASN A 484 -63.70 -43.54 -22.20
CA ASN A 484 -64.16 -42.16 -21.93
C ASN A 484 -64.72 -41.99 -20.51
N ILE A 485 -64.69 -40.76 -19.98
CA ILE A 485 -65.58 -40.24 -18.92
C ILE A 485 -66.08 -38.84 -19.38
N PRO A 486 -67.37 -38.47 -19.20
CA PRO A 486 -68.10 -37.64 -20.18
C PRO A 486 -68.17 -36.12 -19.93
N GLN A 487 -68.79 -35.37 -20.86
CA GLN A 487 -68.96 -33.91 -20.84
C GLN A 487 -70.42 -33.43 -20.98
N ARG A 488 -70.66 -32.16 -20.58
CA ARG A 488 -71.58 -31.17 -21.21
C ARG A 488 -73.10 -31.40 -21.06
N PRO A 489 -74.01 -30.45 -21.48
CA PRO A 489 -73.88 -29.20 -22.29
C PRO A 489 -73.94 -27.88 -21.46
N GLY A 490 -73.89 -26.64 -22.01
CA GLY A 490 -73.91 -26.13 -23.40
C GLY A 490 -73.53 -24.63 -23.50
N ARG A 491 -73.82 -23.96 -24.64
CA ARG A 491 -73.60 -22.50 -24.95
C ARG A 491 -74.91 -21.94 -25.57
N PRO A 492 -75.26 -20.63 -25.53
CA PRO A 492 -74.49 -19.53 -26.17
C PRO A 492 -74.57 -18.14 -25.45
N GLY A 493 -73.94 -17.08 -26.01
CA GLY A 493 -74.30 -15.67 -25.70
C GLY A 493 -73.17 -14.64 -25.51
N ARG A 494 -73.47 -13.39 -25.90
CA ARG A 494 -72.89 -12.06 -25.55
C ARG A 494 -74.13 -11.14 -25.26
N PRO A 495 -74.04 -9.92 -24.70
CA PRO A 495 -72.89 -9.12 -24.22
C PRO A 495 -73.09 -8.61 -22.76
N GLY A 496 -72.29 -7.65 -22.28
CA GLY A 496 -72.75 -6.72 -21.23
C GLY A 496 -71.79 -6.37 -20.07
N VAL A 497 -71.80 -5.09 -19.70
CA VAL A 497 -71.10 -4.37 -18.61
C VAL A 497 -71.61 -4.75 -17.20
N ALA A 498 -70.73 -4.78 -16.16
CA ALA A 498 -70.97 -4.31 -14.78
C ALA A 498 -69.80 -4.65 -13.81
N ASP A 499 -69.68 -3.91 -12.70
CA ASP A 499 -68.54 -3.90 -11.76
C ASP A 499 -68.74 -4.79 -10.47
N PRO A 500 -68.28 -4.47 -9.23
CA PRO A 500 -67.21 -5.28 -8.61
C PRO A 500 -67.51 -5.85 -7.21
N ILE A 501 -66.73 -6.86 -6.75
CA ILE A 501 -66.80 -7.43 -5.38
C ILE A 501 -65.41 -7.99 -4.93
N PRO A 502 -65.13 -8.22 -3.63
CA PRO A 502 -64.38 -7.20 -2.86
C PRO A 502 -63.15 -7.73 -2.09
N SER A 503 -62.42 -6.80 -1.46
CA SER A 503 -61.27 -7.07 -0.57
C SER A 503 -61.67 -7.75 0.76
N LEU A 504 -60.74 -8.53 1.33
CA LEU A 504 -60.83 -9.08 2.69
C LEU A 504 -59.84 -8.39 3.66
N PRO A 505 -60.08 -8.42 4.99
CA PRO A 505 -59.57 -7.38 5.90
C PRO A 505 -58.22 -7.68 6.59
N VAL A 506 -57.61 -6.61 7.13
CA VAL A 506 -56.40 -6.60 7.96
C VAL A 506 -56.77 -6.35 9.43
N PRO A 507 -56.14 -7.00 10.44
CA PRO A 507 -56.42 -6.75 11.85
C PRO A 507 -55.86 -5.41 12.36
N PRO A 508 -56.44 -4.81 13.42
CA PRO A 508 -56.18 -3.42 13.83
C PRO A 508 -54.95 -3.23 14.74
N VAL A 509 -54.44 -2.00 14.74
CA VAL A 509 -53.47 -1.45 15.71
C VAL A 509 -54.16 -0.34 16.53
N ALA A 510 -53.77 -0.16 17.79
CA ALA A 510 -54.36 0.84 18.69
C ALA A 510 -53.90 2.28 18.37
N PRO A 511 -54.73 3.32 18.64
CA PRO A 511 -54.51 4.68 18.15
C PRO A 511 -53.72 5.60 19.11
N GLY A 512 -53.10 6.65 18.57
CA GLY A 512 -52.55 7.76 19.36
C GLY A 512 -51.85 8.86 18.55
N VAL A 513 -52.42 10.08 18.58
CA VAL A 513 -51.87 11.38 18.10
C VAL A 513 -51.96 11.63 16.57
N GLU A 514 -52.15 12.92 16.22
CA GLU A 514 -52.62 13.45 14.92
C GLU A 514 -51.51 14.00 13.97
N PRO A 515 -51.84 14.30 12.69
CA PRO A 515 -50.85 14.54 11.62
C PRO A 515 -50.81 15.98 11.05
N ALA A 516 -49.72 16.32 10.32
CA ALA A 516 -49.68 17.22 9.14
C ALA A 516 -48.24 17.32 8.59
N PRO A 517 -48.01 17.80 7.36
CA PRO A 517 -48.59 17.32 6.09
C PRO A 517 -47.47 16.81 5.13
N VAL A 518 -47.84 16.26 3.96
CA VAL A 518 -46.90 15.94 2.88
C VAL A 518 -47.40 16.59 1.59
N GLU A 519 -46.57 17.42 0.97
CA GLU A 519 -46.82 18.00 -0.37
C GLU A 519 -46.20 17.15 -1.50
N GLU A 520 -46.60 17.47 -2.72
CA GLU A 520 -46.55 16.58 -3.88
C GLU A 520 -45.19 16.53 -4.61
N ILE A 521 -44.97 15.43 -5.35
CA ILE A 521 -43.89 15.33 -6.35
C ILE A 521 -44.54 15.06 -7.72
N PRO A 522 -44.37 15.94 -8.73
CA PRO A 522 -45.03 15.80 -10.03
C PRO A 522 -44.37 14.75 -10.94
N THR A 523 -45.17 14.09 -11.78
CA THR A 523 -44.75 13.04 -12.71
C THR A 523 -44.86 13.47 -14.17
N LEU A 524 -43.84 13.17 -15.00
CA LEU A 524 -43.81 13.21 -16.48
C LEU A 524 -42.45 12.64 -16.96
N PRO A 525 -42.30 12.11 -18.20
CA PRO A 525 -43.15 11.11 -18.87
C PRO A 525 -42.34 9.93 -19.49
N GLU A 526 -43.03 8.96 -20.10
CA GLU A 526 -42.42 7.84 -20.84
C GLU A 526 -42.01 8.21 -22.29
N PRO A 527 -41.03 7.49 -22.91
CA PRO A 527 -40.55 7.75 -24.27
C PRO A 527 -41.28 6.97 -25.39
N PRO A 528 -41.27 7.48 -26.65
CA PRO A 528 -41.93 6.85 -27.81
C PRO A 528 -41.11 5.72 -28.49
N PRO A 529 -41.73 4.89 -29.37
CA PRO A 529 -41.13 3.69 -29.98
C PRO A 529 -40.27 3.92 -31.24
N SER A 530 -39.71 2.83 -31.79
CA SER A 530 -38.49 2.82 -32.62
C SER A 530 -38.65 2.91 -34.16
N SER A 531 -37.73 3.64 -34.80
CA SER A 531 -37.41 3.61 -36.26
C SER A 531 -36.13 4.43 -36.53
N GLU A 532 -35.22 4.12 -37.46
CA GLU A 532 -34.91 2.87 -38.21
C GLU A 532 -33.43 2.94 -38.69
N ARG A 533 -32.97 2.03 -39.56
CA ARG A 533 -31.60 2.00 -40.12
C ARG A 533 -31.34 3.00 -41.24
N PRO A 534 -30.06 3.31 -41.50
CA PRO A 534 -29.54 3.17 -42.87
C PRO A 534 -28.30 2.26 -42.99
N ASN A 535 -27.77 2.14 -44.21
CA ASN A 535 -26.90 1.03 -44.63
C ASN A 535 -25.38 1.23 -44.48
N ARG A 536 -24.71 0.08 -44.47
CA ARG A 536 -23.27 -0.18 -44.59
C ARG A 536 -22.81 -0.11 -46.07
N PRO A 537 -21.60 0.39 -46.38
CA PRO A 537 -20.90 0.07 -47.65
C PRO A 537 -19.82 -1.01 -47.48
N ASN A 538 -19.34 -1.57 -48.59
CA ASN A 538 -18.69 -2.89 -48.62
C ASN A 538 -17.17 -2.95 -48.34
N ARG A 539 -16.77 -4.15 -47.90
CA ARG A 539 -15.40 -4.69 -47.83
C ARG A 539 -14.94 -5.18 -49.21
N PRO A 540 -13.68 -4.97 -49.63
CA PRO A 540 -12.98 -5.88 -50.54
C PRO A 540 -12.19 -6.94 -49.76
N ASP A 541 -12.06 -8.13 -50.33
CA ASP A 541 -11.42 -9.30 -49.71
C ASP A 541 -10.09 -9.63 -50.39
N ARG A 542 -9.08 -10.04 -49.60
CA ARG A 542 -8.01 -10.95 -50.05
C ARG A 542 -7.10 -11.47 -48.92
N SER A 543 -7.04 -12.79 -48.86
CA SER A 543 -5.97 -13.67 -48.37
C SER A 543 -4.54 -13.10 -48.29
N GLY A 544 -3.82 -13.39 -47.19
CA GLY A 544 -2.36 -13.29 -47.12
C GLY A 544 -1.81 -13.41 -45.69
N ALA A 545 -0.87 -14.34 -45.45
CA ALA A 545 -0.11 -14.51 -44.21
C ALA A 545 1.18 -15.30 -44.51
N PRO A 546 2.21 -15.28 -43.64
CA PRO A 546 2.97 -14.07 -43.27
C PRO A 546 4.51 -14.30 -43.32
N GLU A 547 5.31 -13.24 -43.50
CA GLU A 547 6.77 -13.29 -43.31
C GLU A 547 7.34 -12.03 -42.62
N PRO A 548 8.54 -12.12 -41.97
CA PRO A 548 9.02 -11.13 -41.01
C PRO A 548 10.00 -10.08 -41.58
N MET A 549 10.22 -8.99 -40.83
CA MET A 549 11.29 -8.01 -41.09
C MET A 549 12.43 -8.12 -40.05
N PRO A 550 13.70 -7.79 -40.42
CA PRO A 550 14.88 -8.20 -39.67
C PRO A 550 15.34 -7.22 -38.57
N LYS A 551 16.25 -7.71 -37.70
CA LYS A 551 17.00 -6.92 -36.71
C LYS A 551 18.17 -6.19 -37.37
N VAL A 552 18.55 -5.02 -36.84
CA VAL A 552 19.84 -4.35 -37.14
C VAL A 552 20.48 -3.85 -35.83
N THR A 553 21.79 -3.98 -35.71
CA THR A 553 22.61 -3.64 -34.53
C THR A 553 23.55 -2.46 -34.81
N PRO A 554 23.80 -1.56 -33.85
CA PRO A 554 24.77 -0.46 -33.99
C PRO A 554 26.16 -0.78 -33.41
N ASN A 555 27.21 -0.18 -33.97
CA ASN A 555 28.52 0.08 -33.35
C ASN A 555 29.22 1.26 -34.10
N PRO A 556 30.32 1.88 -33.60
CA PRO A 556 30.45 3.35 -33.68
C PRO A 556 31.68 3.89 -34.43
N GLY A 557 31.72 5.22 -34.61
CA GLY A 557 32.88 5.99 -35.08
C GLY A 557 32.63 7.51 -35.12
N ASP A 558 33.61 8.30 -34.72
CA ASP A 558 33.66 9.78 -34.60
C ASP A 558 33.92 10.52 -35.96
N PRO A 559 33.94 11.88 -36.08
CA PRO A 559 33.88 12.94 -35.05
C PRO A 559 32.89 14.12 -35.33
N ALA A 560 32.91 15.14 -34.45
CA ALA A 560 32.12 16.41 -34.52
C ALA A 560 32.63 17.40 -35.61
N VAL A 561 32.07 18.59 -35.93
CA VAL A 561 31.33 19.69 -35.23
C VAL A 561 30.59 20.54 -36.32
N PRO A 562 29.66 21.50 -36.06
CA PRO A 562 28.56 21.65 -35.09
C PRO A 562 27.15 21.58 -35.74
N VAL A 563 26.07 21.52 -34.93
CA VAL A 563 24.67 21.70 -35.39
C VAL A 563 23.95 22.73 -34.48
N PRO A 564 23.17 23.69 -35.02
CA PRO A 564 22.54 24.75 -34.23
C PRO A 564 21.38 24.27 -33.34
N SER A 565 21.11 25.04 -32.28
CA SER A 565 20.14 24.72 -31.23
C SER A 565 18.71 24.48 -31.76
N PRO A 566 18.03 23.38 -31.38
CA PRO A 566 16.63 23.16 -31.72
C PRO A 566 15.72 24.16 -30.97
N LYS A 567 14.68 24.63 -31.67
CA LYS A 567 13.77 25.67 -31.17
C LYS A 567 12.79 25.10 -30.14
N LEU A 568 12.65 25.80 -29.01
CA LEU A 568 11.59 25.54 -28.03
C LEU A 568 10.19 25.79 -28.66
N PRO A 569 9.15 25.03 -28.25
CA PRO A 569 7.79 25.21 -28.74
C PRO A 569 7.20 26.55 -28.28
N LYS A 570 6.36 27.16 -29.13
CA LYS A 570 5.72 28.45 -28.85
C LYS A 570 4.66 28.34 -27.75
N ARG A 571 4.56 29.38 -26.89
CA ARG A 571 3.33 29.66 -26.13
C ARG A 571 2.19 30.10 -27.08
N PRO A 572 0.92 29.88 -26.72
CA PRO A 572 -0.20 30.58 -27.34
C PRO A 572 -0.28 32.04 -26.84
N ASP A 573 -0.56 32.97 -27.75
CA ASP A 573 -0.64 34.41 -27.45
C ASP A 573 -2.03 34.88 -27.02
N ARG A 574 -2.06 36.05 -26.38
CA ARG A 574 -3.24 36.73 -25.83
C ARG A 574 -3.73 37.79 -26.84
N PRO A 575 -5.02 37.82 -27.23
CA PRO A 575 -5.54 38.87 -28.10
C PRO A 575 -5.93 40.14 -27.31
N ASP A 576 -5.62 41.31 -27.86
CA ASP A 576 -6.13 42.62 -27.43
C ASP A 576 -7.13 43.19 -28.48
N PRO A 577 -8.11 44.04 -28.09
CA PRO A 577 -9.29 44.31 -28.91
C PRO A 577 -9.26 45.63 -29.71
N LYS A 578 -9.91 45.66 -30.89
CA LYS A 578 -10.61 46.84 -31.46
C LYS A 578 -11.47 46.53 -32.69
N ALA A 579 -12.38 47.46 -32.99
CA ALA A 579 -13.28 47.58 -34.16
C ALA A 579 -14.65 46.83 -34.12
N ARG A 580 -15.64 47.50 -34.72
CA ARG A 580 -17.09 47.18 -34.87
C ARG A 580 -17.34 46.60 -36.29
N PRO A 581 -18.51 46.00 -36.66
CA PRO A 581 -19.80 46.72 -36.78
C PRO A 581 -21.10 45.94 -36.43
N GLU A 582 -22.22 46.68 -36.24
CA GLU A 582 -23.66 46.46 -36.63
C GLU A 582 -24.36 45.07 -36.49
N VAL A 583 -25.70 44.91 -36.35
CA VAL A 583 -26.92 45.76 -36.49
C VAL A 583 -27.91 45.49 -35.30
N THR A 584 -28.99 46.28 -35.14
CA THR A 584 -30.11 46.10 -34.17
C THR A 584 -31.29 45.28 -34.78
N PRO A 585 -32.33 44.80 -34.03
CA PRO A 585 -33.45 45.66 -33.55
C PRO A 585 -34.18 45.24 -32.23
N ASN A 586 -34.99 46.18 -31.69
CA ASN A 586 -36.16 46.04 -30.78
C ASN A 586 -36.05 45.31 -29.42
N THR A 587 -37.01 45.38 -28.48
CA THR A 587 -37.84 46.47 -27.87
C THR A 587 -38.80 45.79 -26.87
N GLU A 588 -38.75 46.12 -25.58
CA GLU A 588 -39.89 45.95 -24.63
C GLU A 588 -39.62 46.75 -23.33
N GLU A 589 -40.67 47.07 -22.57
CA GLU A 589 -40.63 47.98 -21.40
C GLU A 589 -40.22 47.27 -20.07
N PRO A 590 -40.01 48.03 -18.97
CA PRO A 590 -41.13 48.09 -18.02
C PRO A 590 -41.37 49.46 -17.32
N THR A 591 -42.66 49.79 -17.23
CA THR A 591 -43.41 50.59 -16.23
C THR A 591 -42.68 51.45 -15.17
N ASN A 592 -43.15 52.69 -15.05
CA ASN A 592 -42.73 53.75 -14.12
C ASN A 592 -43.45 53.71 -12.73
N PRO A 593 -42.78 54.05 -11.60
CA PRO A 593 -43.43 54.37 -10.31
C PRO A 593 -43.91 55.84 -10.20
N LEU A 594 -44.84 56.11 -9.29
CA LEU A 594 -45.47 57.44 -9.07
C LEU A 594 -44.65 58.39 -8.17
N PRO A 595 -44.80 59.73 -8.33
CA PRO A 595 -44.18 60.73 -7.46
C PRO A 595 -44.99 61.00 -6.16
N PRO A 596 -44.34 61.49 -5.08
CA PRO A 596 -45.02 62.06 -3.92
C PRO A 596 -45.56 63.49 -4.19
N PRO A 597 -46.56 63.97 -3.42
CA PRO A 597 -47.33 65.18 -3.73
C PRO A 597 -46.71 66.50 -3.24
N ASP A 598 -47.28 67.61 -3.72
CA ASP A 598 -46.83 68.98 -3.50
C ASP A 598 -46.68 69.44 -2.04
N ARG A 599 -45.74 70.36 -1.83
CA ARG A 599 -45.73 71.30 -0.70
C ARG A 599 -45.44 72.72 -1.21
N PRO A 600 -45.91 73.75 -0.49
CA PRO A 600 -46.17 75.06 -1.10
C PRO A 600 -44.91 75.86 -1.44
N GLU A 601 -45.09 76.72 -2.44
CA GLU A 601 -44.20 77.81 -2.83
C GLU A 601 -43.84 78.70 -1.62
N VAL A 602 -42.54 78.82 -1.33
CA VAL A 602 -41.99 79.72 -0.31
C VAL A 602 -41.27 80.86 -1.02
N ALA A 603 -41.49 82.09 -0.53
CA ALA A 603 -40.90 83.31 -1.10
C ALA A 603 -39.35 83.27 -1.11
N PRO A 604 -38.69 83.99 -2.04
CA PRO A 604 -37.24 83.97 -2.17
C PRO A 604 -36.55 84.46 -0.89
N GLU A 605 -35.62 83.67 -0.36
CA GLU A 605 -34.70 84.12 0.69
C GLU A 605 -33.75 85.20 0.15
N PRO A 606 -33.32 86.16 0.98
CA PRO A 606 -32.41 87.22 0.55
C PRO A 606 -30.99 86.69 0.29
N GLU A 607 -30.36 87.24 -0.75
CA GLU A 607 -28.91 87.10 -1.03
C GLU A 607 -28.07 87.27 0.27
N PRO A 608 -27.25 86.27 0.65
CA PRO A 608 -26.45 86.38 1.86
C PRO A 608 -25.38 87.46 1.71
N SER A 609 -25.27 88.32 2.73
CA SER A 609 -24.28 89.41 2.78
C SER A 609 -22.85 88.91 2.56
N GLY A 610 -21.98 89.78 2.02
CA GLY A 610 -20.64 89.42 1.55
C GLY A 610 -19.80 88.63 2.55
N GLU A 611 -19.87 88.96 3.84
CA GLU A 611 -19.19 88.26 4.93
C GLU A 611 -19.57 86.76 5.02
N ARG A 612 -20.82 86.39 4.71
CA ARG A 612 -21.25 84.97 4.64
C ARG A 612 -20.72 84.27 3.39
N GLN A 613 -20.65 84.97 2.25
CA GLN A 613 -20.10 84.41 1.01
C GLN A 613 -18.59 84.17 1.13
N GLU A 614 -17.87 85.12 1.74
CA GLU A 614 -16.44 85.03 2.01
C GLU A 614 -16.12 83.89 2.99
N LYS A 615 -16.89 83.79 4.09
CA LYS A 615 -16.71 82.69 5.06
C LYS A 615 -16.96 81.29 4.48
N MET A 616 -17.96 81.12 3.60
CA MET A 616 -18.16 79.86 2.85
C MET A 616 -17.05 79.60 1.82
N ARG A 617 -16.31 80.63 1.40
CA ARG A 617 -15.18 80.50 0.46
C ARG A 617 -13.92 80.02 1.17
N ASP A 618 -13.68 80.51 2.38
CA ASP A 618 -12.60 80.05 3.25
C ASP A 618 -12.86 78.62 3.74
N GLU A 619 -14.07 78.31 4.21
CA GLU A 619 -14.49 76.97 4.63
C GLU A 619 -14.33 75.95 3.49
N ARG A 620 -14.65 76.34 2.24
CA ARG A 620 -14.36 75.52 1.05
C ARG A 620 -12.87 75.34 0.76
N GLN A 621 -12.04 76.36 0.95
CA GLN A 621 -10.58 76.25 0.80
C GLN A 621 -9.97 75.35 1.88
N GLU A 622 -10.46 75.43 3.11
CA GLU A 622 -10.00 74.60 4.24
C GLU A 622 -10.39 73.13 4.04
N ILE A 623 -11.63 72.84 3.61
CA ILE A 623 -12.07 71.51 3.19
C ILE A 623 -11.23 70.98 2.02
N GLN A 624 -10.88 71.82 1.05
CA GLN A 624 -10.07 71.41 -0.10
C GLN A 624 -8.62 71.13 0.29
N ALA A 625 -8.02 71.95 1.17
CA ALA A 625 -6.69 71.72 1.73
C ALA A 625 -6.63 70.45 2.58
N ALA A 626 -7.66 70.18 3.39
CA ALA A 626 -7.80 68.93 4.14
C ALA A 626 -7.87 67.71 3.21
N ARG A 627 -8.64 67.79 2.11
CA ARG A 627 -8.67 66.74 1.07
C ARG A 627 -7.30 66.52 0.42
N GLU A 628 -6.55 67.58 0.12
CA GLU A 628 -5.19 67.43 -0.42
C GLU A 628 -4.22 66.77 0.58
N GLN A 629 -4.31 67.10 1.87
CA GLN A 629 -3.51 66.43 2.90
C GLN A 629 -3.88 64.95 3.02
N GLN A 630 -5.17 64.62 2.98
CA GLN A 630 -5.66 63.23 3.00
C GLN A 630 -5.16 62.43 1.78
N ILE A 631 -5.19 63.00 0.57
CA ILE A 631 -4.66 62.38 -0.65
C ILE A 631 -3.14 62.13 -0.53
N ARG A 632 -2.38 63.09 0.01
CA ARG A 632 -0.93 62.93 0.21
C ARG A 632 -0.61 61.86 1.26
N GLN A 633 -1.38 61.77 2.36
CA GLN A 633 -1.25 60.68 3.33
C GLN A 633 -1.58 59.32 2.71
N GLU A 634 -2.65 59.22 1.91
CA GLU A 634 -3.01 57.97 1.25
C GLU A 634 -1.95 57.54 0.21
N GLN A 635 -1.36 58.49 -0.52
CA GLN A 635 -0.23 58.24 -1.42
C GLN A 635 0.99 57.69 -0.66
N GLN A 636 1.40 58.33 0.45
CA GLN A 636 2.50 57.84 1.28
C GLN A 636 2.23 56.44 1.87
N GLN A 637 0.99 56.16 2.30
CA GLN A 637 0.60 54.84 2.79
C GLN A 637 0.64 53.78 1.69
N ARG A 638 0.17 54.09 0.47
CA ARG A 638 0.25 53.21 -0.70
C ARG A 638 1.70 52.92 -1.11
N GLU A 639 2.57 53.94 -1.06
CA GLU A 639 3.99 53.82 -1.39
C GLU A 639 4.75 52.96 -0.37
N GLN A 640 4.52 53.18 0.94
CA GLN A 640 5.06 52.31 1.99
C GLN A 640 4.51 50.87 1.92
N ALA A 641 3.25 50.69 1.53
CA ALA A 641 2.67 49.36 1.34
C ALA A 641 3.32 48.62 0.16
N LEU A 642 3.57 49.31 -0.95
CA LEU A 642 4.27 48.76 -2.11
C LEU A 642 5.72 48.38 -1.78
N GLN A 643 6.44 49.23 -1.03
CA GLN A 643 7.80 48.94 -0.59
C GLN A 643 7.87 47.71 0.33
N ARG A 644 6.94 47.59 1.30
CA ARG A 644 6.80 46.38 2.13
C ARG A 644 6.47 45.13 1.32
N GLN A 645 5.66 45.25 0.26
CA GLN A 645 5.36 44.15 -0.65
C GLN A 645 6.60 43.70 -1.43
N GLN A 646 7.43 44.64 -1.89
CA GLN A 646 8.70 44.35 -2.55
C GLN A 646 9.69 43.65 -1.60
N GLU A 647 9.89 44.16 -0.38
CA GLU A 647 10.74 43.50 0.62
C GLU A 647 10.28 42.07 0.95
N GLN A 648 8.97 41.84 1.05
CA GLN A 648 8.41 40.50 1.27
C GLN A 648 8.67 39.57 0.07
N GLN A 649 8.60 40.10 -1.15
CA GLN A 649 8.87 39.34 -2.36
C GLN A 649 10.36 39.01 -2.50
N GLU A 650 11.27 39.92 -2.15
CA GLU A 650 12.72 39.66 -2.10
C GLU A 650 13.09 38.63 -1.03
N LYS A 651 12.56 38.77 0.19
CA LYS A 651 12.75 37.78 1.28
C LYS A 651 12.25 36.38 0.89
N MET A 652 11.14 36.29 0.15
CA MET A 652 10.63 35.03 -0.40
C MET A 652 11.56 34.43 -1.46
N ILE A 653 12.16 35.26 -2.32
CA ILE A 653 13.13 34.83 -3.33
C ILE A 653 14.43 34.36 -2.65
N GLU A 654 14.90 35.03 -1.60
CA GLU A 654 16.07 34.64 -0.81
C GLU A 654 15.87 33.25 -0.18
N GLN A 655 14.75 33.06 0.53
CA GLN A 655 14.39 31.75 1.12
C GLN A 655 14.28 30.63 0.07
N GLN A 656 13.82 30.94 -1.15
CA GLN A 656 13.80 29.96 -2.24
C GLN A 656 15.20 29.61 -2.77
N LYS A 657 16.17 30.54 -2.74
CA LYS A 657 17.59 30.21 -3.03
C LYS A 657 18.17 29.32 -1.94
N GLU A 658 18.03 29.71 -0.67
CA GLU A 658 18.56 28.97 0.48
C GLU A 658 18.03 27.54 0.54
N ALA A 659 16.71 27.35 0.40
CA ALA A 659 16.08 26.03 0.37
C ALA A 659 16.59 25.18 -0.81
N ARG A 660 16.82 25.79 -1.98
CA ARG A 660 17.37 25.10 -3.16
C ARG A 660 18.84 24.72 -2.97
N GLU A 661 19.64 25.54 -2.30
CA GLU A 661 21.00 25.17 -1.93
C GLU A 661 21.05 24.07 -0.88
N GLN A 662 20.18 24.11 0.13
CA GLN A 662 20.05 23.03 1.12
C GLN A 662 19.68 21.71 0.43
N GLN A 663 18.72 21.73 -0.50
CA GLN A 663 18.34 20.56 -1.29
C GLN A 663 19.49 20.05 -2.18
N ASN A 664 20.32 20.94 -2.74
CA ASN A 664 21.51 20.56 -3.50
C ASN A 664 22.60 19.94 -2.60
N ARG A 665 22.86 20.51 -1.41
CA ARG A 665 23.79 19.96 -0.41
C ARG A 665 23.35 18.56 0.04
N GLN A 666 22.07 18.38 0.38
CA GLN A 666 21.49 17.08 0.73
C GLN A 666 21.64 16.05 -0.40
N ARG A 667 21.45 16.43 -1.67
CA ARG A 667 21.68 15.54 -2.82
C ARG A 667 23.15 15.13 -2.95
N GLN A 668 24.10 16.04 -2.74
CA GLN A 668 25.53 15.71 -2.78
C GLN A 668 25.93 14.77 -1.65
N GLU A 669 25.47 15.01 -0.41
CA GLU A 669 25.67 14.08 0.70
C GLU A 669 25.05 12.71 0.42
N GLN A 670 23.85 12.65 -0.14
CA GLN A 670 23.18 11.40 -0.47
C GLN A 670 23.98 10.60 -1.52
N GLN A 671 24.48 11.27 -2.56
CA GLN A 671 25.35 10.64 -3.57
C GLN A 671 26.68 10.15 -3.00
N GLN A 672 27.30 10.91 -2.08
CA GLN A 672 28.52 10.46 -1.39
C GLN A 672 28.27 9.25 -0.48
N ARG A 673 27.15 9.21 0.25
CA ARG A 673 26.75 8.05 1.07
C ARG A 673 26.45 6.82 0.21
N GLU A 674 25.81 6.99 -0.94
CA GLU A 674 25.52 5.92 -1.91
C GLU A 674 26.82 5.35 -2.53
N GLN A 675 27.77 6.21 -2.90
CA GLN A 675 29.10 5.79 -3.36
C GLN A 675 29.88 5.05 -2.25
N ALA A 676 29.88 5.56 -1.02
CA ALA A 676 30.54 4.91 0.11
C ALA A 676 29.92 3.52 0.42
N LEU A 677 28.59 3.40 0.37
CA LEU A 677 27.88 2.14 0.54
C LEU A 677 28.25 1.13 -0.56
N LYS A 678 28.35 1.58 -1.82
CA LYS A 678 28.77 0.72 -2.94
C LYS A 678 30.20 0.20 -2.76
N VAL A 679 31.15 1.06 -2.35
CA VAL A 679 32.53 0.64 -2.04
C VAL A 679 32.54 -0.37 -0.87
N GLN A 680 31.71 -0.17 0.15
CA GLN A 680 31.58 -1.10 1.26
C GLN A 680 30.99 -2.47 0.83
N GLN A 681 30.04 -2.46 -0.11
CA GLN A 681 29.48 -3.69 -0.70
C GLN A 681 30.53 -4.44 -1.53
N GLU A 682 31.28 -3.76 -2.40
CA GLU A 682 32.37 -4.36 -3.18
C GLU A 682 33.49 -4.93 -2.29
N GLN A 683 33.74 -4.33 -1.11
CA GLN A 683 34.67 -4.89 -0.11
C GLN A 683 34.11 -6.14 0.58
N GLN A 684 32.81 -6.16 0.93
CA GLN A 684 32.17 -7.35 1.50
C GLN A 684 32.08 -8.52 0.50
N GLU A 685 31.87 -8.22 -0.77
CA GLU A 685 31.81 -9.22 -1.84
C GLU A 685 33.19 -9.86 -2.07
N ARG A 686 34.26 -9.07 -2.15
CA ARG A 686 35.64 -9.57 -2.21
C ARG A 686 36.01 -10.47 -1.03
N MET A 687 35.63 -10.08 0.20
CA MET A 687 35.85 -10.92 1.39
C MET A 687 35.05 -12.24 1.34
N ARG A 688 33.88 -12.27 0.69
CA ARG A 688 33.11 -13.51 0.48
C ARG A 688 33.79 -14.40 -0.56
N GLU A 689 34.21 -13.86 -1.71
CA GLU A 689 34.97 -14.63 -2.70
C GLU A 689 36.26 -15.22 -2.11
N GLU A 690 36.97 -14.48 -1.27
CA GLU A 690 38.20 -14.95 -0.61
C GLU A 690 37.90 -16.08 0.40
N GLN A 691 36.83 -15.95 1.19
CA GLN A 691 36.36 -17.02 2.09
C GLN A 691 35.85 -18.26 1.33
N GLU A 692 35.24 -18.08 0.17
CA GLU A 692 34.74 -19.17 -0.68
C GLU A 692 35.91 -19.95 -1.30
N ARG A 693 36.87 -19.27 -1.92
CA ARG A 693 38.11 -19.89 -2.42
C ARG A 693 38.91 -20.60 -1.33
N ALA A 694 38.96 -20.04 -0.11
CA ALA A 694 39.58 -20.70 1.03
C ALA A 694 38.84 -21.98 1.48
N ARG A 695 37.50 -22.02 1.35
CA ARG A 695 36.70 -23.24 1.60
C ARG A 695 36.90 -24.28 0.50
N GLU A 696 36.92 -23.87 -0.76
CA GLU A 696 37.20 -24.78 -1.90
C GLU A 696 38.57 -25.45 -1.75
N GLN A 697 39.61 -24.69 -1.37
CA GLN A 697 40.94 -25.23 -1.09
C GLN A 697 40.95 -26.21 0.09
N GLN A 698 40.22 -25.92 1.17
CA GLN A 698 40.07 -26.86 2.29
C GLN A 698 39.28 -28.13 1.91
N GLU A 699 38.27 -28.02 1.05
CA GLU A 699 37.53 -29.20 0.59
C GLU A 699 38.36 -30.03 -0.39
N GLN A 700 39.10 -29.41 -1.30
CA GLN A 700 40.04 -30.11 -2.18
C GLN A 700 41.10 -30.88 -1.37
N ALA A 701 41.73 -30.23 -0.37
CA ALA A 701 42.70 -30.89 0.50
C ALA A 701 42.09 -32.11 1.23
N ARG A 702 40.84 -32.01 1.71
CA ARG A 702 40.10 -33.12 2.32
C ARG A 702 39.71 -34.22 1.33
N ARG A 703 39.46 -33.89 0.05
CA ARG A 703 39.22 -34.88 -1.00
C ARG A 703 40.51 -35.65 -1.34
N GLU A 704 41.64 -34.95 -1.44
CA GLU A 704 42.96 -35.56 -1.65
C GLU A 704 43.40 -36.43 -0.45
N GLU A 705 43.15 -36.00 0.78
CA GLU A 705 43.39 -36.80 1.99
C GLU A 705 42.55 -38.09 2.01
N ARG A 706 41.26 -37.99 1.68
CA ARG A 706 40.37 -39.16 1.56
C ARG A 706 40.79 -40.13 0.45
N ALA A 707 41.26 -39.62 -0.69
CA ALA A 707 41.79 -40.46 -1.76
C ALA A 707 43.00 -41.28 -1.28
N ARG A 708 43.96 -40.65 -0.60
CA ARG A 708 45.12 -41.35 -0.01
C ARG A 708 44.71 -42.38 1.06
N GLN A 709 43.70 -42.09 1.87
CA GLN A 709 43.16 -43.06 2.83
C GLN A 709 42.52 -44.27 2.12
N GLN A 710 41.80 -44.06 1.01
CA GLN A 710 41.24 -45.14 0.20
C GLN A 710 42.31 -45.98 -0.50
N GLU A 711 43.37 -45.36 -1.04
CA GLU A 711 44.53 -46.07 -1.60
C GLU A 711 45.24 -46.93 -0.54
N GLN A 712 45.43 -46.41 0.68
CA GLN A 712 46.01 -47.17 1.80
C GLN A 712 45.10 -48.32 2.24
N GLU A 713 43.77 -48.13 2.26
CA GLU A 713 42.83 -49.20 2.59
C GLU A 713 42.80 -50.30 1.51
N GLN A 714 42.88 -49.93 0.23
CA GLN A 714 43.02 -50.88 -0.88
C GLN A 714 44.32 -51.70 -0.77
N GLN A 715 45.47 -51.05 -0.56
CA GLN A 715 46.74 -51.74 -0.35
C GLN A 715 46.72 -52.69 0.86
N MET A 716 46.02 -52.31 1.94
CA MET A 716 45.84 -53.18 3.10
C MET A 716 44.96 -54.39 2.80
N ARG A 717 43.88 -54.21 2.03
CA ARG A 717 42.99 -55.30 1.58
C ARG A 717 43.73 -56.27 0.65
N GLU A 718 44.48 -55.77 -0.32
CA GLU A 718 45.32 -56.59 -1.22
C GLU A 718 46.36 -57.42 -0.44
N GLN A 719 47.01 -56.83 0.58
CA GLN A 719 47.93 -57.57 1.46
C GLN A 719 47.21 -58.65 2.29
N GLN A 720 45.98 -58.38 2.77
CA GLN A 720 45.17 -59.37 3.48
C GLN A 720 44.73 -60.53 2.57
N GLU A 721 44.34 -60.25 1.32
CA GLU A 721 44.00 -61.29 0.35
C GLU A 721 45.22 -62.14 -0.03
N LEU A 722 46.39 -61.52 -0.24
CA LEU A 722 47.63 -62.24 -0.50
C LEU A 722 48.06 -63.12 0.68
N ALA A 723 47.98 -62.61 1.91
CA ALA A 723 48.27 -63.39 3.12
C ALA A 723 47.28 -64.56 3.29
N ARG A 724 46.00 -64.35 2.97
CA ARG A 724 44.98 -65.41 2.96
C ARG A 724 45.26 -66.48 1.91
N GLN A 725 45.64 -66.10 0.69
CA GLN A 725 46.02 -67.06 -0.36
C GLN A 725 47.23 -67.92 0.07
N GLN A 726 48.23 -67.32 0.71
CA GLN A 726 49.37 -68.06 1.27
C GLN A 726 48.96 -69.04 2.38
N GLN A 727 47.99 -68.65 3.23
CA GLN A 727 47.44 -69.53 4.26
C GLN A 727 46.60 -70.68 3.66
N GLU A 728 45.80 -70.42 2.64
CA GLU A 728 45.03 -71.45 1.92
C GLU A 728 45.97 -72.43 1.17
N GLU A 729 47.09 -71.95 0.60
CA GLU A 729 48.14 -72.82 0.07
C GLU A 729 48.82 -73.68 1.15
N GLN A 730 49.11 -73.13 2.34
CA GLN A 730 49.69 -73.91 3.45
C GLN A 730 48.73 -75.03 3.88
N ILE A 731 47.45 -74.72 4.07
CA ILE A 731 46.42 -75.70 4.44
C ILE A 731 46.29 -76.80 3.37
N GLN A 732 46.37 -76.46 2.07
CA GLN A 732 46.37 -77.48 1.00
C GLN A 732 47.60 -78.39 1.04
N ARG A 733 48.79 -77.86 1.36
CA ARG A 733 50.03 -78.66 1.51
C ARG A 733 49.93 -79.60 2.71
N GLU A 734 49.48 -79.10 3.86
CA GLU A 734 49.24 -79.93 5.06
C GLU A 734 48.20 -81.04 4.79
N GLN A 735 47.12 -80.74 4.08
CA GLN A 735 46.12 -81.74 3.68
C GLN A 735 46.71 -82.80 2.72
N GLN A 736 47.60 -82.43 1.81
CA GLN A 736 48.30 -83.40 0.94
C GLN A 736 49.29 -84.27 1.71
N GLU A 737 49.97 -83.75 2.73
CA GLU A 737 50.83 -84.56 3.60
C GLU A 737 50.01 -85.50 4.49
N LEU A 738 48.90 -85.03 5.08
CA LEU A 738 47.95 -85.86 5.82
C LEU A 738 47.35 -86.97 4.96
N ALA A 739 47.00 -86.69 3.69
CA ALA A 739 46.50 -87.70 2.76
C ALA A 739 47.56 -88.78 2.49
N ARG A 740 48.83 -88.39 2.24
CA ARG A 740 49.95 -89.35 2.07
C ARG A 740 50.19 -90.19 3.32
N GLN A 741 50.16 -89.58 4.51
CA GLN A 741 50.28 -90.31 5.77
C GLN A 741 49.13 -91.30 5.99
N GLN A 742 47.91 -90.97 5.54
CA GLN A 742 46.77 -91.90 5.57
C GLN A 742 46.93 -93.05 4.57
N GLU A 743 47.39 -92.81 3.34
CA GLU A 743 47.71 -93.87 2.37
C GLU A 743 48.82 -94.79 2.88
N GLU A 744 49.87 -94.23 3.51
CA GLU A 744 50.97 -94.98 4.09
C GLU A 744 50.54 -95.80 5.31
N MET A 745 49.70 -95.24 6.19
CA MET A 745 49.10 -95.97 7.30
C MET A 745 48.17 -97.09 6.82
N GLN A 746 47.39 -96.88 5.75
CA GLN A 746 46.56 -97.92 5.15
C GLN A 746 47.41 -99.04 4.53
N ARG A 747 48.56 -98.74 3.90
CA ARG A 747 49.52 -99.75 3.45
C ARG A 747 50.04 -100.57 4.63
N GLN A 748 50.49 -99.93 5.71
CA GLN A 748 51.00 -100.61 6.90
C GLN A 748 49.93 -101.46 7.60
N GLN A 749 48.66 -101.02 7.64
CA GLN A 749 47.56 -101.84 8.13
C GLN A 749 47.29 -103.06 7.25
N LYS A 750 47.46 -102.92 5.92
CA LYS A 750 47.31 -104.03 4.98
C LYS A 750 48.45 -105.06 5.10
N GLU A 751 49.67 -104.61 5.37
CA GLU A 751 50.82 -105.48 5.70
C GLU A 751 50.71 -106.15 7.07
N GLN A 752 49.98 -105.56 8.03
CA GLN A 752 49.77 -106.12 9.38
C GLN A 752 48.59 -107.12 9.46
N GLN A 753 47.81 -107.32 8.39
CA GLN A 753 46.68 -108.25 8.39
C GLN A 753 47.00 -109.68 7.89
N GLU A 754 48.23 -109.97 7.46
CA GLU A 754 48.68 -111.35 7.19
C GLU A 754 49.77 -111.82 8.17
N PRO A 755 49.36 -112.56 9.22
CA PRO A 755 50.16 -113.69 9.67
C PRO A 755 49.36 -115.00 9.83
N ASP A 756 49.99 -116.10 9.41
CA ASP A 756 49.75 -117.51 9.76
C ASP A 756 48.34 -118.10 9.58
N ARG A 757 48.06 -118.49 8.33
CA ARG A 757 47.65 -119.89 8.05
C ARG A 757 48.79 -120.65 7.38
N GLU A 758 49.71 -121.18 8.19
CA GLU A 758 50.78 -122.03 7.68
C GLU A 758 50.26 -123.36 7.07
N ARG A 759 50.81 -123.70 5.89
CA ARG A 759 51.48 -124.98 5.55
C ARG A 759 50.94 -126.23 6.28
N LYS A 760 50.52 -127.31 5.62
CA LYS A 760 50.80 -127.86 4.27
C LYS A 760 49.83 -129.05 4.06
N VAL A 761 49.62 -129.73 2.93
CA VAL A 761 50.29 -129.94 1.62
C VAL A 761 49.17 -130.04 0.56
N GLU A 762 49.25 -129.72 -0.74
CA GLU A 762 49.88 -128.71 -1.61
C GLU A 762 49.20 -128.92 -2.99
N GLN A 763 48.94 -127.96 -3.87
CA GLN A 763 49.18 -126.51 -3.87
C GLN A 763 47.81 -125.80 -3.99
N PRO A 764 47.20 -125.28 -2.90
CA PRO A 764 45.73 -125.20 -2.83
C PRO A 764 45.11 -123.77 -2.96
N LYS A 765 44.22 -123.61 -3.96
CA LYS A 765 42.93 -122.86 -4.02
C LYS A 765 42.74 -121.43 -3.40
N GLY A 766 42.18 -120.53 -4.22
CA GLY A 766 40.92 -119.80 -3.90
C GLY A 766 40.82 -118.29 -4.29
N GLU A 767 39.78 -117.88 -5.03
CA GLU A 767 39.32 -116.48 -5.20
C GLU A 767 37.90 -116.40 -5.85
N GLU A 768 37.12 -115.33 -5.58
CA GLU A 768 35.75 -115.01 -6.06
C GLU A 768 35.68 -113.49 -6.45
N LYS A 769 34.89 -112.97 -7.42
CA LYS A 769 33.41 -112.82 -7.50
C LYS A 769 32.80 -112.14 -6.24
N GLU A 770 31.88 -111.19 -6.28
CA GLU A 770 31.20 -110.34 -7.30
C GLU A 770 30.94 -108.96 -6.60
N GLU A 771 30.44 -107.87 -7.19
CA GLU A 771 29.52 -107.64 -8.32
C GLU A 771 29.80 -106.28 -8.99
#